data_AF-A0A3Q2D905-F1
#
_entry.id   AF-A0A3Q2D905-F1
#
_cell.length_a   1.000
_cell.length_b   1.000
_cell.length_c   1.000
_cell.angle_alpha   90.00
_cell.angle_beta   90.00
_cell.angle_gamma   90.00
#
_symmetry.space_group_name_H-M   'P 1'
#
loop_
_entity.id
_entity.type
_entity.pdbx_description
1 polymer ?
#
loop_
_entity_poly.entity_id
_entity_poly.type
_entity_poly.pdbx_seq_one_letter_code
_entity_poly.pdbx_strand_id
1 'polypeptide(L)'
;MQNGCRTALIEGHTNTITASDITPDRKHLATVSLDHTLKVWAAAKANEVASLPSTSPLNCVTFDPEGYLLAAGCWDGSIIVWNWLQNHIQASLCGHRRSVRSLSFSPSSSMLCSGSMSGEVRVWSTSTSTCVGCFQAHCGTTEKLTFLEEGSMLLSAGSDHTLQLWSGGLGRSVASLKSDECEFEPPQKKKKLTSEAAALCVAIDGDYAAVGYHGDGIKLFRVDSGEKMWVSADLSASVHCLLWVHLDPEQSKPELLLSGGSDKCLRLWRKTEGEEGMLEGLIHLKTFGVQKESILAVEQNSTVLATASDDFTIALWPLKDLTENSSIKVSAVLRGHQGGVTCMAFSPDGSQLLSGGKDKALMLWNPDPFQAALLKSFPHCHRDWITDCAWTPDCTISSSNDGRLCFWDLETGSCLREISWRNPLSSVCCVGPHVIAGCSEGTLHVWKWHDKTEICHISAHKEKINYCRPVPNTVPEKETKPEELTVFTASDDGSVQLWKPLQVEHLHAFLGHSGAVHGVAQKGGVPEFLTVSEDGSLRCWKTDTAANLKGPISALCFSKDGDFLLVGYESGLLELWQNNSVVEHKQVSDGPITAACSMPDSQFAVTYMNTMVVDVWKMVWNQQYSKACLVKVKSHKQIHPTIRLFYSSMLIGVTNLGHMCDVTSEDQDQWGSSCSVWSQSVNVLSVVRNDEKSVWLTGEGGEDGSLGFFFGMGSSTEIATSFCSVTMKFSDEKEKVEKKQSTITAMTVDQEFVVCGDDEGNMWFNQHPDISSWSKRKPVHLDRISELKLTDSVIISASYDRTLKLWDRNTKKQVGMFVCGGPVLFLELNPRKPSELVCADGQGKLYFLSWKD
;
A
#
# COMPACT_ATOMS: atom_id res chain seq x y z
N MET A 1 -28.22 25.35 -10.25
CA MET A 1 -28.74 26.57 -9.59
C MET A 1 -27.57 27.37 -9.07
N GLN A 2 -27.56 28.69 -9.26
CA GLN A 2 -26.37 29.53 -9.13
C GLN A 2 -26.20 30.25 -7.77
N ASN A 3 -27.12 30.11 -6.81
CA ASN A 3 -27.00 30.66 -5.45
C ASN A 3 -27.63 29.68 -4.45
N GLY A 4 -26.86 29.22 -3.45
CA GLY A 4 -27.30 28.28 -2.40
C GLY A 4 -28.16 28.94 -1.31
N CYS A 5 -29.21 29.66 -1.69
CA CYS A 5 -30.10 30.34 -0.74
C CYS A 5 -31.30 29.44 -0.36
N ARG A 6 -31.64 29.41 0.93
CA ARG A 6 -32.86 28.74 1.42
C ARG A 6 -34.10 29.44 0.88
N THR A 7 -34.96 28.72 0.15
CA THR A 7 -36.16 29.27 -0.49
C THR A 7 -37.44 29.12 0.34
N ALA A 8 -37.53 28.09 1.20
CA ALA A 8 -38.68 27.85 2.07
C ALA A 8 -38.30 27.07 3.36
N LEU A 9 -39.15 27.16 4.39
CA LEU A 9 -39.14 26.33 5.59
C LEU A 9 -40.56 25.83 5.84
N ILE A 10 -40.73 24.51 5.97
CA ILE A 10 -42.03 23.88 6.20
C ILE A 10 -41.89 22.92 7.38
N GLU A 11 -42.69 23.13 8.43
CA GLU A 11 -42.89 22.15 9.50
C GLU A 11 -43.94 21.13 9.05
N GLY A 12 -43.54 20.22 8.15
CA GLY A 12 -44.49 19.38 7.43
C GLY A 12 -45.01 18.14 8.19
N HIS A 13 -44.23 17.64 9.15
CA HIS A 13 -44.44 16.37 9.84
C HIS A 13 -44.22 16.51 11.34
N THR A 14 -44.88 15.67 12.14
CA THR A 14 -44.76 15.70 13.63
C THR A 14 -43.58 14.87 14.13
N ASN A 15 -42.90 14.14 13.24
CA ASN A 15 -41.74 13.30 13.54
C ASN A 15 -40.74 13.35 12.37
N THR A 16 -39.58 12.71 12.53
CA THR A 16 -38.47 12.70 11.56
C THR A 16 -38.90 12.26 10.18
N ILE A 17 -38.61 13.09 9.18
CA ILE A 17 -38.78 12.78 7.75
C ILE A 17 -37.67 11.80 7.35
N THR A 18 -38.06 10.63 6.83
CA THR A 18 -37.13 9.55 6.49
C THR A 18 -36.69 9.57 5.04
N ALA A 19 -37.55 10.03 4.13
CA ALA A 19 -37.23 10.21 2.72
C ALA A 19 -38.11 11.30 2.08
N SER A 20 -37.62 11.79 0.95
CA SER A 20 -38.33 12.73 0.10
C SER A 20 -37.99 12.47 -1.36
N ASP A 21 -38.94 12.73 -2.25
CA ASP A 21 -38.73 12.70 -3.70
C ASP A 21 -39.49 13.84 -4.38
N ILE A 22 -39.10 14.22 -5.59
CA ILE A 22 -39.70 15.33 -6.33
C ILE A 22 -40.24 14.84 -7.68
N THR A 23 -41.37 15.39 -8.13
CA THR A 23 -41.90 15.06 -9.44
C THR A 23 -40.94 15.48 -10.57
N PRO A 24 -40.96 14.80 -11.72
CA PRO A 24 -40.11 15.15 -12.87
C PRO A 24 -40.29 16.60 -13.36
N ASP A 25 -41.51 17.14 -13.26
CA ASP A 25 -41.81 18.54 -13.58
C ASP A 25 -41.39 19.54 -12.49
N ARG A 26 -40.86 19.04 -11.36
CA ARG A 26 -40.39 19.76 -10.17
C ARG A 26 -41.45 20.62 -9.49
N LYS A 27 -42.74 20.39 -9.75
CA LYS A 27 -43.83 21.17 -9.15
C LYS A 27 -44.32 20.59 -7.83
N HIS A 28 -44.11 19.30 -7.59
CA HIS A 28 -44.57 18.62 -6.39
C HIS A 28 -43.44 17.87 -5.68
N LEU A 29 -43.48 17.86 -4.35
CA LEU A 29 -42.52 17.19 -3.48
C LEU A 29 -43.29 16.18 -2.62
N ALA A 30 -42.86 14.94 -2.57
CA ALA A 30 -43.37 13.94 -1.63
C ALA A 30 -42.43 13.79 -0.43
N THR A 31 -42.99 13.65 0.76
CA THR A 31 -42.25 13.39 2.00
C THR A 31 -42.92 12.27 2.78
N VAL A 32 -42.10 11.41 3.37
CA VAL A 32 -42.53 10.33 4.27
C VAL A 32 -41.85 10.46 5.62
N SER A 33 -42.57 10.12 6.68
CA SER A 33 -42.11 10.31 8.05
C SER A 33 -42.41 9.12 8.96
N LEU A 34 -41.68 9.09 10.08
CA LEU A 34 -41.96 8.23 11.23
C LEU A 34 -43.26 8.60 11.97
N ASP A 35 -43.99 9.65 11.55
CA ASP A 35 -45.35 9.96 12.03
C ASP A 35 -46.45 9.14 11.33
N HIS A 36 -46.05 8.17 10.51
CA HIS A 36 -46.92 7.28 9.73
C HIS A 36 -47.68 7.99 8.61
N THR A 37 -47.23 9.15 8.13
CA THR A 37 -47.86 9.86 7.03
C THR A 37 -46.95 10.00 5.81
N LEU A 38 -47.56 9.85 4.62
CA LEU A 38 -47.02 10.24 3.33
C LEU A 38 -47.74 11.54 2.91
N LYS A 39 -46.99 12.59 2.59
CA LYS A 39 -47.54 13.89 2.20
C LYS A 39 -46.96 14.36 0.87
N VAL A 40 -47.76 15.08 0.09
CA VAL A 40 -47.36 15.72 -1.17
C VAL A 40 -47.56 17.24 -1.04
N TRP A 41 -46.54 18.00 -1.39
CA TRP A 41 -46.47 19.45 -1.27
C TRP A 41 -46.35 20.10 -2.64
N ALA A 42 -46.91 21.29 -2.82
CA ALA A 42 -46.63 22.13 -3.98
C ALA A 42 -45.29 22.85 -3.79
N ALA A 43 -44.28 22.54 -4.61
CA ALA A 43 -42.91 23.04 -4.47
C ALA A 43 -42.79 24.58 -4.50
N ALA A 44 -43.63 25.25 -5.29
CA ALA A 44 -43.61 26.71 -5.42
C ALA A 44 -44.28 27.46 -4.26
N LYS A 45 -45.25 26.83 -3.58
CA LYS A 45 -46.09 27.48 -2.54
C LYS A 45 -45.95 26.87 -1.15
N ALA A 46 -45.21 25.77 -1.02
CA ALA A 46 -44.98 25.07 0.25
C ALA A 46 -46.26 24.59 0.96
N ASN A 47 -47.36 24.40 0.22
CA ASN A 47 -48.64 23.96 0.78
C ASN A 47 -48.86 22.46 0.55
N GLU A 48 -49.51 21.81 1.51
CA GLU A 48 -49.93 20.41 1.42
C GLU A 48 -51.05 20.27 0.37
N VAL A 49 -50.86 19.33 -0.58
CA VAL A 49 -51.80 19.05 -1.69
C VAL A 49 -52.53 17.73 -1.46
N ALA A 50 -51.86 16.74 -0.88
CA ALA A 50 -52.44 15.45 -0.56
C ALA A 50 -51.71 14.81 0.64
N SER A 51 -52.42 14.00 1.42
CA SER A 51 -51.85 13.21 2.53
C SER A 51 -52.51 11.84 2.62
N LEU A 52 -51.69 10.83 2.92
CA LEU A 52 -52.09 9.45 3.11
C LEU A 52 -51.53 8.93 4.45
N PRO A 53 -52.38 8.49 5.39
CA PRO A 53 -51.94 7.80 6.59
C PRO A 53 -51.60 6.33 6.29
N SER A 54 -50.56 5.81 6.96
CA SER A 54 -50.07 4.43 6.89
C SER A 54 -50.25 3.73 8.23
N THR A 55 -50.31 2.40 8.21
CA THR A 55 -50.36 1.55 9.42
C THR A 55 -48.99 1.34 10.06
N SER A 56 -47.91 1.67 9.36
CA SER A 56 -46.52 1.46 9.76
C SER A 56 -45.64 2.65 9.36
N PRO A 57 -44.56 2.96 10.12
CA PRO A 57 -43.60 3.97 9.73
C PRO A 57 -43.04 3.75 8.31
N LEU A 58 -42.85 4.85 7.58
CA LEU A 58 -42.38 4.86 6.20
C LEU A 58 -40.88 5.18 6.16
N ASN A 59 -40.14 4.56 5.24
CA ASN A 59 -38.67 4.65 5.17
C ASN A 59 -38.16 5.25 3.85
N CYS A 60 -38.86 4.99 2.74
CA CYS A 60 -38.49 5.47 1.41
C CYS A 60 -39.73 5.82 0.60
N VAL A 61 -39.57 6.72 -0.37
CA VAL A 61 -40.62 7.16 -1.28
C VAL A 61 -40.03 7.43 -2.66
N THR A 62 -40.78 7.15 -3.73
CA THR A 62 -40.40 7.50 -5.09
C THR A 62 -41.63 7.79 -5.97
N PHE A 63 -41.53 8.79 -6.84
CA PHE A 63 -42.50 9.05 -7.90
C PHE A 63 -42.26 8.12 -9.09
N ASP A 64 -43.33 7.78 -9.80
CA ASP A 64 -43.18 7.20 -11.13
C ASP A 64 -42.72 8.26 -12.15
N PRO A 65 -42.09 7.84 -13.27
CA PRO A 65 -41.62 8.75 -14.33
C PRO A 65 -42.68 9.69 -14.90
N GLU A 66 -43.96 9.32 -14.86
CA GLU A 66 -45.05 10.18 -15.33
C GLU A 66 -45.61 11.10 -14.23
N GLY A 67 -45.25 10.86 -12.96
CA GLY A 67 -45.65 11.66 -11.80
C GLY A 67 -47.07 11.41 -11.28
N TYR A 68 -47.76 10.37 -11.76
CA TYR A 68 -49.14 10.02 -11.36
C TYR A 68 -49.19 9.10 -10.14
N LEU A 69 -48.17 8.26 -9.94
CA LEU A 69 -48.08 7.25 -8.89
C LEU A 69 -46.93 7.56 -7.93
N LEU A 70 -47.17 7.26 -6.66
CA LEU A 70 -46.18 7.29 -5.60
C LEU A 70 -46.05 5.92 -4.98
N ALA A 71 -44.83 5.42 -4.88
CA ALA A 71 -44.52 4.21 -4.11
C ALA A 71 -43.82 4.58 -2.80
N ALA A 72 -44.31 4.04 -1.68
CA ALA A 72 -43.73 4.24 -0.36
C ALA A 72 -43.44 2.90 0.33
N GLY A 73 -42.25 2.76 0.91
CA GLY A 73 -41.80 1.54 1.59
C GLY A 73 -41.98 1.63 3.09
N CYS A 74 -42.59 0.61 3.69
CA CYS A 74 -42.92 0.56 5.12
C CYS A 74 -41.91 -0.27 5.93
N TRP A 75 -41.87 -0.03 7.23
CA TRP A 75 -41.03 -0.78 8.17
C TRP A 75 -41.46 -2.24 8.36
N ASP A 76 -42.73 -2.53 8.12
CA ASP A 76 -43.29 -3.89 8.20
C ASP A 76 -42.98 -4.75 6.96
N GLY A 77 -42.29 -4.19 5.95
CA GLY A 77 -41.97 -4.87 4.69
C GLY A 77 -43.01 -4.67 3.58
N SER A 78 -44.09 -3.94 3.85
CA SER A 78 -45.12 -3.62 2.86
C SER A 78 -44.71 -2.42 2.01
N ILE A 79 -45.24 -2.35 0.78
CA ILE A 79 -45.05 -1.21 -0.12
C ILE A 79 -46.43 -0.70 -0.52
N ILE A 80 -46.65 0.60 -0.40
CA ILE A 80 -47.90 1.26 -0.77
C ILE A 80 -47.68 1.92 -2.12
N VAL A 81 -48.53 1.60 -3.11
CA VAL A 81 -48.59 2.29 -4.41
C VAL A 81 -49.86 3.13 -4.44
N TRP A 82 -49.71 4.45 -4.51
CA TRP A 82 -50.77 5.42 -4.33
C TRP A 82 -50.86 6.37 -5.53
N ASN A 83 -52.07 6.50 -6.09
CA ASN A 83 -52.39 7.56 -7.03
C ASN A 83 -52.80 8.80 -6.22
N TRP A 84 -51.86 9.72 -6.07
CA TRP A 84 -52.02 10.88 -5.19
C TRP A 84 -52.95 11.96 -5.75
N LEU A 85 -53.12 12.02 -7.08
CA LEU A 85 -54.05 12.95 -7.74
C LEU A 85 -55.51 12.56 -7.50
N GLN A 86 -55.81 11.25 -7.52
CA GLN A 86 -57.14 10.71 -7.28
C GLN A 86 -57.38 10.34 -5.81
N ASN A 87 -56.34 10.48 -4.98
CA ASN A 87 -56.29 10.04 -3.59
C ASN A 87 -56.75 8.58 -3.39
N HIS A 88 -56.28 7.68 -4.25
CA HIS A 88 -56.68 6.28 -4.27
C HIS A 88 -55.45 5.36 -4.16
N ILE A 89 -55.47 4.42 -3.20
CA ILE A 89 -54.43 3.40 -3.07
C ILE A 89 -54.64 2.38 -4.18
N GLN A 90 -53.72 2.34 -5.14
CA GLN A 90 -53.78 1.43 -6.28
C GLN A 90 -53.40 0.01 -5.86
N ALA A 91 -52.39 -0.14 -5.00
CA ALA A 91 -51.95 -1.45 -4.54
C ALA A 91 -51.23 -1.39 -3.20
N SER A 92 -51.28 -2.49 -2.45
CA SER A 92 -50.39 -2.76 -1.32
C SER A 92 -49.63 -4.05 -1.64
N LEU A 93 -48.32 -3.93 -1.83
CA LEU A 93 -47.44 -5.03 -2.21
C LEU A 93 -46.77 -5.59 -0.95
N CYS A 94 -47.10 -6.84 -0.61
CA CYS A 94 -46.60 -7.50 0.59
C CYS A 94 -45.72 -8.70 0.22
N GLY A 95 -44.57 -8.84 0.87
CA GLY A 95 -43.69 -10.00 0.64
C GLY A 95 -42.31 -9.91 1.26
N HIS A 96 -41.79 -8.71 1.52
CA HIS A 96 -40.53 -8.56 2.26
C HIS A 96 -40.73 -8.93 3.73
N ARG A 97 -39.74 -9.62 4.32
CA ARG A 97 -39.76 -10.01 5.74
C ARG A 97 -39.22 -8.94 6.69
N ARG A 98 -38.56 -7.91 6.16
CA ARG A 98 -37.99 -6.78 6.90
C ARG A 98 -38.33 -5.47 6.20
N SER A 99 -38.04 -4.36 6.90
CA SER A 99 -38.29 -2.99 6.41
C SER A 99 -37.72 -2.76 5.01
N VAL A 100 -38.54 -2.14 4.16
CA VAL A 100 -38.15 -1.73 2.80
C VAL A 100 -37.32 -0.45 2.91
N ARG A 101 -36.13 -0.45 2.31
CA ARG A 101 -35.15 0.64 2.40
C ARG A 101 -35.03 1.45 1.13
N SER A 102 -35.26 0.83 -0.03
CA SER A 102 -35.12 1.49 -1.33
C SER A 102 -36.22 1.05 -2.29
N LEU A 103 -36.65 1.98 -3.15
CA LEU A 103 -37.65 1.78 -4.19
C LEU A 103 -37.19 2.51 -5.44
N SER A 104 -37.49 1.95 -6.63
CA SER A 104 -37.28 2.64 -7.90
C SER A 104 -38.26 2.10 -8.95
N PHE A 105 -38.95 3.00 -9.64
CA PHE A 105 -39.79 2.66 -10.80
C PHE A 105 -38.93 2.44 -12.05
N SER A 106 -39.39 1.56 -12.94
CA SER A 106 -38.84 1.49 -14.29
C SER A 106 -39.22 2.74 -15.09
N PRO A 107 -38.42 3.15 -16.09
CA PRO A 107 -38.73 4.33 -16.93
C PRO A 107 -40.09 4.29 -17.62
N SER A 108 -40.68 3.10 -17.82
CA SER A 108 -42.02 2.92 -18.40
C SER A 108 -43.15 2.85 -17.38
N SER A 109 -42.88 3.07 -16.08
CA SER A 109 -43.82 2.90 -14.96
C SER A 109 -44.45 1.50 -14.84
N SER A 110 -44.00 0.51 -15.62
CA SER A 110 -44.58 -0.84 -15.69
C SER A 110 -44.08 -1.79 -14.61
N MET A 111 -42.91 -1.49 -14.04
CA MET A 111 -42.28 -2.27 -12.99
C MET A 111 -41.82 -1.38 -11.84
N LEU A 112 -41.79 -1.95 -10.65
CA LEU A 112 -41.27 -1.33 -9.42
C LEU A 112 -40.29 -2.30 -8.79
N CYS A 113 -39.07 -1.87 -8.51
CA CYS A 113 -38.12 -2.65 -7.72
C CYS A 113 -38.09 -2.14 -6.28
N SER A 114 -37.81 -3.05 -5.35
CA SER A 114 -37.82 -2.78 -3.92
C SER A 114 -36.72 -3.56 -3.21
N GLY A 115 -35.98 -2.88 -2.35
CA GLY A 115 -34.85 -3.43 -1.60
C GLY A 115 -35.12 -3.42 -0.11
N SER A 116 -34.87 -4.53 0.55
CA SER A 116 -35.11 -4.74 1.98
C SER A 116 -33.82 -4.59 2.81
N MET A 117 -33.97 -4.32 4.11
CA MET A 117 -32.88 -4.41 5.09
C MET A 117 -32.27 -5.83 5.20
N SER A 118 -32.96 -6.85 4.69
CA SER A 118 -32.42 -8.21 4.61
C SER A 118 -31.50 -8.45 3.41
N GLY A 119 -31.34 -7.48 2.50
CA GLY A 119 -30.59 -7.63 1.24
C GLY A 119 -31.36 -8.30 0.11
N GLU A 120 -32.64 -8.59 0.35
CA GLU A 120 -33.56 -9.12 -0.64
C GLU A 120 -34.05 -7.99 -1.56
N VAL A 121 -33.99 -8.23 -2.87
CA VAL A 121 -34.56 -7.35 -3.89
C VAL A 121 -35.75 -8.05 -4.53
N ARG A 122 -36.87 -7.34 -4.64
CA ARG A 122 -38.10 -7.79 -5.30
C ARG A 122 -38.48 -6.85 -6.42
N VAL A 123 -38.86 -7.43 -7.56
CA VAL A 123 -39.39 -6.74 -8.73
C VAL A 123 -40.88 -7.04 -8.83
N TRP A 124 -41.68 -5.99 -8.94
CA TRP A 124 -43.13 -6.02 -8.96
C TRP A 124 -43.64 -5.48 -10.28
N SER A 125 -44.72 -6.05 -10.80
CA SER A 125 -45.48 -5.45 -11.89
C SER A 125 -46.51 -4.48 -11.32
N THR A 126 -46.50 -3.23 -11.79
CA THR A 126 -47.38 -2.17 -11.27
C THR A 126 -48.83 -2.31 -11.74
N SER A 127 -49.04 -2.93 -12.91
CA SER A 127 -50.37 -3.15 -13.49
C SER A 127 -51.10 -4.32 -12.84
N THR A 128 -50.40 -5.42 -12.54
CA THR A 128 -51.00 -6.61 -11.91
C THR A 128 -50.81 -6.66 -10.40
N SER A 129 -49.98 -5.79 -9.82
CA SER A 129 -49.64 -5.77 -8.39
C SER A 129 -49.06 -7.09 -7.87
N THR A 130 -48.36 -7.83 -8.73
CA THR A 130 -47.75 -9.14 -8.40
C THR A 130 -46.22 -9.06 -8.38
N CYS A 131 -45.61 -9.88 -7.53
CA CYS A 131 -44.15 -10.06 -7.51
C CYS A 131 -43.74 -10.89 -8.73
N VAL A 132 -42.91 -10.31 -9.61
CA VAL A 132 -42.38 -10.94 -10.83
C VAL A 132 -41.07 -11.67 -10.55
N GLY A 133 -40.29 -11.20 -9.59
CA GLY A 133 -39.06 -11.86 -9.16
C GLY A 133 -38.62 -11.45 -7.77
N CYS A 134 -38.02 -12.39 -7.02
CA CYS A 134 -37.35 -12.13 -5.75
C CYS A 134 -35.99 -12.83 -5.74
N PHE A 135 -34.95 -12.11 -5.33
CA PHE A 135 -33.60 -12.67 -5.25
C PHE A 135 -32.81 -11.98 -4.13
N GLN A 136 -31.86 -12.72 -3.56
CA GLN A 136 -30.92 -12.18 -2.59
C GLN A 136 -29.84 -11.42 -3.36
N ALA A 137 -29.84 -10.10 -3.27
CA ALA A 137 -28.84 -9.28 -3.94
C ALA A 137 -27.62 -9.06 -3.05
N HIS A 138 -27.83 -8.80 -1.76
CA HIS A 138 -26.75 -8.37 -0.87
C HIS A 138 -26.66 -9.17 0.44
N CYS A 139 -25.46 -9.28 1.00
CA CYS A 139 -25.21 -9.84 2.35
C CYS A 139 -25.37 -8.76 3.44
N GLY A 140 -26.47 -8.02 3.39
CA GLY A 140 -26.71 -6.84 4.22
C GLY A 140 -27.85 -6.01 3.63
N THR A 141 -28.11 -4.81 4.14
CA THR A 141 -29.18 -3.95 3.62
C THR A 141 -28.96 -3.61 2.15
N THR A 142 -30.03 -3.61 1.34
CA THR A 142 -30.01 -2.94 0.03
C THR A 142 -30.25 -1.44 0.22
N GLU A 143 -29.19 -0.65 0.16
CA GLU A 143 -29.23 0.80 0.47
C GLU A 143 -29.86 1.60 -0.67
N LYS A 144 -29.52 1.28 -1.93
CA LYS A 144 -30.04 2.00 -3.11
C LYS A 144 -30.32 1.05 -4.28
N LEU A 145 -31.35 1.38 -5.05
CA LEU A 145 -31.76 0.71 -6.28
C LEU A 145 -32.05 1.73 -7.37
N THR A 146 -31.67 1.44 -8.62
CA THR A 146 -32.08 2.24 -9.78
C THR A 146 -32.18 1.38 -11.04
N PHE A 147 -33.23 1.60 -11.84
CA PHE A 147 -33.28 1.07 -13.20
C PHE A 147 -32.34 1.87 -14.12
N LEU A 148 -31.72 1.17 -15.07
CA LEU A 148 -30.83 1.71 -16.11
C LEU A 148 -31.32 1.30 -17.50
N GLU A 149 -30.80 1.96 -18.54
CA GLU A 149 -31.01 1.61 -19.97
C GLU A 149 -32.47 1.30 -20.33
N GLU A 150 -33.36 2.28 -20.11
CA GLU A 150 -34.81 2.15 -20.38
C GLU A 150 -35.52 1.02 -19.62
N GLY A 151 -34.91 0.51 -18.55
CA GLY A 151 -35.45 -0.58 -17.72
C GLY A 151 -34.94 -1.97 -18.10
N SER A 152 -33.99 -2.08 -19.04
CA SER A 152 -33.35 -3.35 -19.39
C SER A 152 -32.43 -3.88 -18.27
N MET A 153 -31.90 -2.97 -17.43
CA MET A 153 -31.00 -3.28 -16.34
C MET A 153 -31.44 -2.66 -15.02
N LEU A 154 -31.05 -3.30 -13.91
CA LEU A 154 -31.27 -2.84 -12.55
C LEU A 154 -29.94 -2.83 -11.82
N LEU A 155 -29.58 -1.70 -11.21
CA LEU A 155 -28.40 -1.56 -10.37
C LEU A 155 -28.82 -1.57 -8.89
N SER A 156 -28.17 -2.38 -8.08
CA SER A 156 -28.35 -2.45 -6.63
C SER A 156 -27.05 -2.16 -5.89
N ALA A 157 -27.14 -1.38 -4.82
CA ALA A 157 -26.04 -1.08 -3.91
C ALA A 157 -26.41 -1.54 -2.50
N GLY A 158 -25.51 -2.26 -1.84
CA GLY A 158 -25.76 -2.82 -0.51
C GLY A 158 -24.75 -2.40 0.55
N SER A 159 -25.08 -2.62 1.82
CA SER A 159 -24.14 -2.48 2.95
C SER A 159 -23.02 -3.50 2.94
N ASP A 160 -23.06 -4.49 2.04
CA ASP A 160 -21.98 -5.45 1.81
C ASP A 160 -20.86 -4.88 0.92
N HIS A 161 -20.87 -3.55 0.69
CA HIS A 161 -19.91 -2.83 -0.14
C HIS A 161 -19.86 -3.30 -1.59
N THR A 162 -20.90 -3.99 -2.07
CA THR A 162 -21.00 -4.43 -3.47
C THR A 162 -22.02 -3.61 -4.26
N LEU A 163 -21.69 -3.37 -5.53
CA LEU A 163 -22.62 -2.88 -6.55
C LEU A 163 -22.93 -4.03 -7.50
N GLN A 164 -24.20 -4.38 -7.64
CA GLN A 164 -24.61 -5.48 -8.51
C GLN A 164 -25.54 -4.99 -9.62
N LEU A 165 -25.23 -5.42 -10.84
CA LEU A 165 -26.00 -5.14 -12.04
C LEU A 165 -26.81 -6.37 -12.42
N TRP A 166 -28.09 -6.18 -12.68
CA TRP A 166 -29.06 -7.24 -12.93
C TRP A 166 -29.80 -6.98 -14.24
N SER A 167 -30.25 -8.04 -14.90
CA SER A 167 -31.24 -7.93 -15.98
C SER A 167 -32.62 -7.56 -15.41
N GLY A 168 -33.18 -6.45 -15.88
CA GLY A 168 -34.31 -5.74 -15.28
C GLY A 168 -35.63 -6.51 -15.20
N GLY A 169 -35.80 -7.60 -15.95
CA GLY A 169 -37.05 -8.38 -15.96
C GLY A 169 -37.06 -9.66 -15.10
N LEU A 170 -35.89 -10.23 -14.77
CA LEU A 170 -35.80 -11.56 -14.14
C LEU A 170 -34.76 -11.67 -13.02
N GLY A 171 -34.04 -10.59 -12.69
CA GLY A 171 -33.11 -10.61 -11.57
C GLY A 171 -31.92 -11.55 -11.78
N ARG A 172 -31.48 -11.77 -13.03
CA ARG A 172 -30.22 -12.47 -13.28
C ARG A 172 -29.06 -11.49 -13.18
N SER A 173 -28.06 -11.83 -12.36
CA SER A 173 -26.85 -11.03 -12.20
C SER A 173 -26.10 -10.98 -13.54
N VAL A 174 -25.74 -9.78 -13.97
CA VAL A 174 -25.01 -9.47 -15.20
C VAL A 174 -23.55 -9.17 -14.87
N ALA A 175 -23.32 -8.36 -13.83
CA ALA A 175 -21.99 -8.03 -13.34
C ALA A 175 -22.06 -7.65 -11.87
N SER A 176 -21.01 -7.94 -11.11
CA SER A 176 -20.83 -7.48 -9.73
C SER A 176 -19.56 -6.64 -9.69
N LEU A 177 -19.70 -5.36 -9.38
CA LEU A 177 -18.59 -4.45 -9.07
C LEU A 177 -18.40 -4.49 -7.55
N LYS A 178 -17.45 -5.29 -7.10
CA LYS A 178 -16.98 -5.25 -5.72
C LYS A 178 -15.76 -4.32 -5.68
N SER A 179 -15.53 -3.59 -4.60
CA SER A 179 -14.15 -3.19 -4.30
C SER A 179 -13.34 -4.47 -4.23
N ASP A 180 -12.18 -4.54 -4.88
CA ASP A 180 -11.36 -5.76 -5.00
C ASP A 180 -10.86 -6.27 -3.63
N GLU A 181 -11.75 -6.90 -2.88
CA GLU A 181 -11.52 -7.95 -1.90
C GLU A 181 -12.79 -8.81 -1.88
N CYS A 182 -12.70 -10.03 -2.45
CA CYS A 182 -13.56 -11.22 -2.30
C CYS A 182 -14.01 -11.82 -3.64
N GLU A 183 -13.15 -12.68 -4.21
CA GLU A 183 -13.60 -13.80 -5.03
C GLU A 183 -13.43 -15.12 -4.25
N PHE A 184 -14.58 -15.74 -3.96
CA PHE A 184 -14.70 -17.15 -3.63
C PHE A 184 -14.65 -17.97 -4.93
N GLU A 185 -13.84 -19.02 -4.97
CA GLU A 185 -13.87 -20.07 -6.00
C GLU A 185 -15.10 -21.01 -5.87
N PRO A 186 -15.49 -21.73 -6.95
CA PRO A 186 -16.76 -22.48 -7.06
C PRO A 186 -16.75 -23.85 -6.31
N PRO A 187 -17.90 -24.57 -6.22
CA PRO A 187 -18.36 -25.13 -4.95
C PRO A 187 -17.81 -26.53 -4.67
N GLN A 188 -17.14 -26.68 -3.53
CA GLN A 188 -17.09 -27.96 -2.82
C GLN A 188 -17.71 -27.81 -1.42
N LYS A 189 -18.90 -28.39 -1.29
CA LYS A 189 -19.61 -28.80 -0.06
C LYS A 189 -19.37 -27.96 1.21
N LYS A 190 -20.33 -27.07 1.46
CA LYS A 190 -20.78 -26.57 2.78
C LYS A 190 -19.83 -26.86 3.96
N LYS A 191 -18.91 -25.93 4.22
CA LYS A 191 -18.53 -25.56 5.58
C LYS A 191 -18.97 -24.12 5.83
N LYS A 192 -19.54 -23.93 7.01
CA LYS A 192 -20.15 -22.71 7.54
C LYS A 192 -19.12 -21.56 7.48
N LEU A 193 -19.43 -20.44 6.83
CA LEU A 193 -18.61 -19.22 6.86
C LEU A 193 -18.48 -18.78 8.32
N THR A 194 -17.27 -18.89 8.88
CA THR A 194 -16.89 -18.21 10.11
C THR A 194 -16.42 -16.82 9.71
N SER A 195 -16.93 -15.78 10.38
CA SER A 195 -16.28 -14.47 10.45
C SER A 195 -14.77 -14.69 10.64
N GLU A 196 -13.93 -14.04 9.83
CA GLU A 196 -12.49 -14.09 10.06
C GLU A 196 -12.19 -13.59 11.49
N ALA A 197 -11.29 -14.27 12.17
CA ALA A 197 -10.96 -13.97 13.55
C ALA A 197 -10.11 -12.69 13.60
N ALA A 198 -10.51 -11.73 14.43
CA ALA A 198 -9.75 -10.49 14.65
C ALA A 198 -8.33 -10.78 15.17
N ALA A 199 -7.32 -10.10 14.61
CA ALA A 199 -5.96 -10.18 15.12
C ALA A 199 -5.79 -9.17 16.27
N LEU A 200 -5.36 -9.65 17.44
CA LEU A 200 -5.37 -8.88 18.69
C LEU A 200 -3.98 -8.43 19.12
N CYS A 201 -2.95 -9.25 18.89
CA CYS A 201 -1.59 -8.95 19.32
C CYS A 201 -0.55 -9.55 18.37
N VAL A 202 0.65 -8.98 18.37
CA VAL A 202 1.77 -9.39 17.52
C VAL A 202 3.08 -9.32 18.29
N ALA A 203 3.95 -10.29 18.06
CA ALA A 203 5.32 -10.32 18.61
C ALA A 203 6.32 -10.70 17.50
N ILE A 204 7.44 -9.98 17.43
CA ILE A 204 8.46 -10.16 16.37
C ILE A 204 9.74 -10.73 16.98
N ASP A 205 10.32 -11.70 16.28
CA ASP A 205 11.72 -12.08 16.46
C ASP A 205 12.41 -12.23 15.10
N GLY A 206 13.43 -11.39 14.84
CA GLY A 206 14.15 -11.37 13.58
C GLY A 206 13.21 -11.25 12.39
N ASP A 207 13.20 -12.27 11.53
CA ASP A 207 12.39 -12.32 10.30
C ASP A 207 11.04 -13.05 10.49
N TYR A 208 10.65 -13.33 11.74
CA TYR A 208 9.41 -14.04 12.06
C TYR A 208 8.48 -13.20 12.92
N ALA A 209 7.18 -13.23 12.59
CA ALA A 209 6.13 -12.55 13.33
C ALA A 209 5.09 -13.57 13.82
N ALA A 210 4.85 -13.63 15.13
CA ALA A 210 3.78 -14.40 15.74
C ALA A 210 2.56 -13.48 15.97
N VAL A 211 1.38 -13.91 15.53
CA VAL A 211 0.12 -13.16 15.65
C VAL A 211 -0.90 -13.96 16.42
N GLY A 212 -1.52 -13.33 17.41
CA GLY A 212 -2.58 -13.90 18.24
C GLY A 212 -3.96 -13.43 17.77
N TYR A 213 -4.88 -14.36 17.61
CA TYR A 213 -6.21 -14.13 17.07
C TYR A 213 -7.32 -14.32 18.11
N HIS A 214 -8.49 -13.77 17.82
CA HIS A 214 -9.71 -13.99 18.56
C HIS A 214 -10.32 -15.35 18.21
N GLY A 215 -10.06 -16.38 19.02
CA GLY A 215 -10.69 -17.71 18.86
C GLY A 215 -10.12 -18.58 17.73
N ASP A 216 -9.03 -18.13 17.10
CA ASP A 216 -8.32 -18.83 16.00
C ASP A 216 -6.82 -19.01 16.32
N GLY A 217 -6.48 -18.99 17.61
CA GLY A 217 -5.15 -19.25 18.15
C GLY A 217 -4.03 -18.35 17.65
N ILE A 218 -2.88 -18.94 17.38
CA ILE A 218 -1.62 -18.25 17.04
C ILE A 218 -1.18 -18.69 15.65
N LYS A 219 -0.76 -17.74 14.82
CA LYS A 219 -0.16 -18.00 13.51
C LYS A 219 1.22 -17.38 13.44
N LEU A 220 2.15 -18.06 12.77
CA LEU A 220 3.50 -17.59 12.53
C LEU A 220 3.67 -17.23 11.05
N PHE A 221 4.22 -16.05 10.81
CA PHE A 221 4.46 -15.52 9.48
C PHE A 221 5.93 -15.17 9.29
N ARG A 222 6.41 -15.30 8.06
CA ARG A 222 7.71 -14.78 7.65
C ARG A 222 7.55 -13.34 7.19
N VAL A 223 8.32 -12.42 7.77
CA VAL A 223 8.17 -10.97 7.56
C VAL A 223 8.52 -10.56 6.12
N ASP A 224 9.53 -11.18 5.51
CA ASP A 224 10.00 -10.80 4.17
C ASP A 224 9.08 -11.29 3.04
N SER A 225 8.55 -12.52 3.16
CA SER A 225 7.69 -13.11 2.13
C SER A 225 6.19 -12.94 2.40
N GLY A 226 5.80 -12.61 3.63
CA GLY A 226 4.41 -12.61 4.08
C GLY A 226 3.79 -14.01 4.19
N GLU A 227 4.58 -15.07 4.00
CA GLU A 227 4.08 -16.44 4.01
C GLU A 227 3.72 -16.89 5.42
N LYS A 228 2.57 -17.55 5.52
CA LYS A 228 2.12 -18.21 6.74
C LYS A 228 2.87 -19.54 6.87
N MET A 229 3.78 -19.59 7.83
CA MET A 229 4.63 -20.77 8.07
C MET A 229 3.92 -21.81 8.93
N TRP A 230 3.17 -21.35 9.94
CA TRP A 230 2.64 -22.24 10.96
C TRP A 230 1.34 -21.70 11.58
N VAL A 231 0.48 -22.61 12.03
CA VAL A 231 -0.77 -22.33 12.73
C VAL A 231 -0.90 -23.26 13.93
N SER A 232 -1.26 -22.72 15.08
CA SER A 232 -1.56 -23.52 16.27
C SER A 232 -2.85 -24.31 16.09
N ALA A 233 -2.97 -25.47 16.74
CA ALA A 233 -4.28 -26.13 16.85
C ALA A 233 -5.33 -25.17 17.44
N ASP A 234 -6.56 -25.21 16.92
CA ASP A 234 -7.65 -24.27 17.25
C ASP A 234 -7.73 -24.00 18.75
N LEU A 235 -7.23 -22.83 19.17
CA LEU A 235 -7.45 -22.30 20.49
C LEU A 235 -8.76 -21.53 20.41
N SER A 236 -9.84 -22.09 20.95
CA SER A 236 -11.16 -21.45 20.99
C SER A 236 -11.23 -20.20 21.89
N ALA A 237 -10.08 -19.70 22.33
CA ALA A 237 -9.92 -18.57 23.24
C ALA A 237 -9.18 -17.43 22.54
N SER A 238 -9.43 -16.21 22.99
CA SER A 238 -8.80 -15.00 22.45
C SER A 238 -7.39 -14.87 23.01
N VAL A 239 -6.40 -14.70 22.14
CA VAL A 239 -5.02 -14.46 22.55
C VAL A 239 -4.81 -12.94 22.70
N HIS A 240 -4.72 -12.45 23.93
CA HIS A 240 -4.63 -11.00 24.20
C HIS A 240 -3.18 -10.49 24.22
N CYS A 241 -2.22 -11.33 24.60
CA CYS A 241 -0.83 -10.90 24.71
C CYS A 241 0.14 -11.99 24.24
N LEU A 242 1.19 -11.56 23.54
CA LEU A 242 2.28 -12.37 23.04
C LEU A 242 3.62 -11.73 23.40
N LEU A 243 4.60 -12.53 23.79
CA LEU A 243 5.95 -12.06 24.11
C LEU A 243 6.98 -13.14 23.77
N TRP A 244 8.02 -12.75 23.03
CA TRP A 244 9.21 -13.58 22.87
C TRP A 244 10.08 -13.46 24.12
N VAL A 245 10.24 -14.57 24.84
CA VAL A 245 10.93 -14.61 26.13
C VAL A 245 12.44 -14.65 25.87
N HIS A 246 13.15 -13.71 26.48
CA HIS A 246 14.61 -13.62 26.38
C HIS A 246 15.22 -14.10 27.70
N LEU A 247 15.90 -15.24 27.65
CA LEU A 247 16.42 -15.92 28.84
C LEU A 247 17.77 -15.36 29.30
N ASP A 248 18.62 -15.01 28.34
CA ASP A 248 19.93 -14.40 28.58
C ASP A 248 20.03 -13.09 27.78
N PRO A 249 20.49 -11.98 28.39
CA PRO A 249 20.74 -10.72 27.69
C PRO A 249 21.81 -10.82 26.58
N GLU A 250 22.70 -11.82 26.66
CA GLU A 250 23.76 -12.05 25.69
C GLU A 250 23.35 -12.97 24.53
N GLN A 251 22.24 -13.70 24.65
CA GLN A 251 21.71 -14.50 23.53
C GLN A 251 20.99 -13.58 22.56
N SER A 252 21.38 -13.62 21.27
CA SER A 252 20.83 -12.72 20.26
C SER A 252 19.43 -13.10 19.77
N LYS A 253 18.95 -14.32 20.06
CA LYS A 253 17.65 -14.82 19.59
C LYS A 253 16.85 -15.51 20.69
N PRO A 254 15.60 -15.10 20.96
CA PRO A 254 14.71 -15.73 21.92
C PRO A 254 14.23 -17.10 21.42
N GLU A 255 14.38 -18.16 22.23
CA GLU A 255 13.96 -19.52 21.84
C GLU A 255 12.48 -19.82 22.14
N LEU A 256 11.86 -19.02 23.02
CA LEU A 256 10.55 -19.30 23.59
C LEU A 256 9.53 -18.19 23.26
N LEU A 257 8.32 -18.57 22.89
CA LEU A 257 7.16 -17.67 22.80
C LEU A 257 6.22 -17.94 23.96
N LEU A 258 5.76 -16.88 24.60
CA LEU A 258 4.70 -16.93 25.60
C LEU A 258 3.42 -16.31 25.04
N SER A 259 2.30 -17.00 25.26
CA SER A 259 0.97 -16.48 24.93
C SER A 259 0.04 -16.50 26.14
N GLY A 260 -0.65 -15.39 26.39
CA GLY A 260 -1.73 -15.28 27.38
C GLY A 260 -3.07 -15.04 26.69
N GLY A 261 -4.12 -15.68 27.21
CA GLY A 261 -5.45 -15.62 26.60
C GLY A 261 -6.62 -15.45 27.57
N SER A 262 -7.82 -15.34 27.00
CA SER A 262 -9.08 -15.21 27.73
C SER A 262 -9.48 -16.47 28.52
N ASP A 263 -8.82 -17.60 28.24
CA ASP A 263 -9.02 -18.87 28.92
C ASP A 263 -8.17 -19.03 30.18
N LYS A 264 -7.63 -17.93 30.72
CA LYS A 264 -6.94 -17.88 32.02
C LYS A 264 -5.59 -18.62 32.01
N CYS A 265 -5.15 -19.08 30.84
CA CYS A 265 -3.97 -19.90 30.67
C CYS A 265 -2.84 -19.10 30.03
N LEU A 266 -1.63 -19.26 30.57
CA LEU A 266 -0.37 -18.99 29.89
C LEU A 266 0.08 -20.26 29.17
N ARG A 267 0.57 -20.11 27.95
CA ARG A 267 1.15 -21.21 27.17
C ARG A 267 2.55 -20.82 26.74
N LEU A 268 3.48 -21.75 26.95
CA LEU A 268 4.86 -21.62 26.51
C LEU A 268 5.07 -22.48 25.28
N TRP A 269 5.64 -21.88 24.25
CA TRP A 269 5.94 -22.51 22.98
C TRP A 269 7.44 -22.41 22.72
N ARG A 270 8.01 -23.47 22.15
CA ARG A 270 9.42 -23.51 21.75
C ARG A 270 9.52 -23.46 20.23
N LYS A 271 10.49 -22.70 19.72
CA LYS A 271 10.85 -22.70 18.31
C LYS A 271 11.42 -24.05 17.90
N THR A 272 10.98 -24.56 16.76
CA THR A 272 11.64 -25.69 16.09
C THR A 272 12.47 -25.18 14.93
N GLU A 273 13.76 -25.47 14.97
CA GLU A 273 14.68 -25.21 13.87
C GLU A 273 14.75 -26.45 12.96
N GLY A 274 14.60 -26.25 11.65
CA GLY A 274 14.78 -27.28 10.63
C GLY A 274 16.24 -27.46 10.21
N GLU A 275 16.49 -28.30 9.21
CA GLU A 275 17.83 -28.76 8.78
C GLU A 275 18.80 -27.64 8.33
N GLU A 276 18.33 -26.41 8.10
CA GLU A 276 19.14 -25.24 7.70
C GLU A 276 19.10 -24.06 8.70
N GLY A 277 18.60 -24.25 9.93
CA GLY A 277 18.44 -23.16 10.91
C GLY A 277 17.26 -22.23 10.63
N MET A 278 16.37 -22.63 9.72
CA MET A 278 15.09 -21.96 9.45
C MET A 278 14.03 -22.43 10.45
N LEU A 279 13.15 -21.52 10.86
CA LEU A 279 12.12 -21.79 11.85
C LEU A 279 10.95 -22.52 11.18
N GLU A 280 10.77 -23.81 11.48
CA GLU A 280 9.71 -24.65 10.89
C GLU A 280 8.35 -24.45 11.57
N GLY A 281 8.34 -24.06 12.85
CA GLY A 281 7.11 -23.85 13.60
C GLY A 281 7.32 -23.72 15.11
N LEU A 282 6.23 -23.90 15.83
CA LEU A 282 6.20 -23.81 17.29
C LEU A 282 5.68 -25.13 17.89
N ILE A 283 6.38 -25.66 18.88
CA ILE A 283 5.91 -26.78 19.69
C ILE A 283 5.37 -26.26 21.01
N HIS A 284 4.15 -26.66 21.35
CA HIS A 284 3.57 -26.43 22.67
C HIS A 284 4.37 -27.21 23.71
N LEU A 285 4.93 -26.51 24.70
CA LEU A 285 5.66 -27.14 25.80
C LEU A 285 4.75 -27.39 26.99
N LYS A 286 4.14 -26.32 27.51
CA LYS A 286 3.42 -26.31 28.80
C LYS A 286 2.29 -25.29 28.78
N THR A 287 1.21 -25.63 29.46
CA THR A 287 0.13 -24.71 29.83
C THR A 287 0.14 -24.56 31.35
N PHE A 288 0.16 -23.33 31.84
CA PHE A 288 0.19 -23.02 33.26
C PHE A 288 -0.57 -21.72 33.53
N GLY A 289 -1.02 -21.51 34.76
CA GLY A 289 -1.78 -20.32 35.12
C GLY A 289 -2.19 -20.37 36.58
N VAL A 290 -2.07 -19.25 37.26
CA VAL A 290 -2.52 -19.07 38.65
C VAL A 290 -3.67 -18.06 38.73
N GLN A 291 -3.80 -17.23 37.71
CA GLN A 291 -4.78 -16.16 37.62
C GLN A 291 -6.15 -16.71 37.22
N LYS A 292 -7.21 -16.12 37.76
CA LYS A 292 -8.58 -16.63 37.66
C LYS A 292 -9.39 -16.04 36.53
N GLU A 293 -8.94 -14.98 35.87
CA GLU A 293 -9.61 -14.34 34.74
C GLU A 293 -8.65 -14.11 33.57
N SER A 294 -9.13 -13.43 32.52
CA SER A 294 -8.33 -13.15 31.31
C SER A 294 -7.00 -12.49 31.65
N ILE A 295 -5.95 -12.94 30.96
CA ILE A 295 -4.62 -12.33 31.03
C ILE A 295 -4.60 -11.22 29.97
N LEU A 296 -4.25 -9.99 30.37
CA LEU A 296 -4.39 -8.80 29.54
C LEU A 296 -3.05 -8.27 29.04
N ALA A 297 -2.02 -8.33 29.88
CA ALA A 297 -0.70 -7.83 29.54
C ALA A 297 0.39 -8.72 30.13
N VAL A 298 1.53 -8.75 29.44
CA VAL A 298 2.73 -9.44 29.89
C VAL A 298 3.95 -8.57 29.62
N GLU A 299 4.86 -8.53 30.59
CA GLU A 299 6.10 -7.78 30.51
C GLU A 299 7.23 -8.63 31.11
N GLN A 300 8.47 -8.41 30.66
CA GLN A 300 9.65 -9.10 31.20
C GLN A 300 10.75 -8.10 31.59
N ASN A 301 11.47 -8.42 32.66
CA ASN A 301 12.81 -7.86 32.91
C ASN A 301 13.85 -8.98 32.72
N SER A 302 15.10 -8.75 33.14
CA SER A 302 16.19 -9.73 33.01
C SER A 302 16.09 -10.97 33.91
N THR A 303 15.14 -11.01 34.85
CA THR A 303 15.06 -12.05 35.89
C THR A 303 13.68 -12.69 36.04
N VAL A 304 12.62 -11.92 35.77
CA VAL A 304 11.23 -12.20 36.07
C VAL A 304 10.34 -11.76 34.92
N LEU A 305 9.31 -12.56 34.67
CA LEU A 305 8.18 -12.26 33.81
C LEU A 305 6.96 -11.91 34.68
N ALA A 306 6.31 -10.80 34.38
CA ALA A 306 5.11 -10.33 35.08
C ALA A 306 3.87 -10.45 34.19
N THR A 307 2.77 -11.02 34.71
CA THR A 307 1.50 -11.15 33.98
C THR A 307 0.36 -10.45 34.72
N ALA A 308 -0.36 -9.58 34.02
CA ALA A 308 -1.52 -8.85 34.53
C ALA A 308 -2.82 -9.54 34.12
N SER A 309 -3.79 -9.60 35.04
CA SER A 309 -5.09 -10.21 34.79
C SER A 309 -6.25 -9.32 35.24
N ASP A 310 -7.41 -9.57 34.63
CA ASP A 310 -8.68 -8.97 35.04
C ASP A 310 -9.15 -9.48 36.42
N ASP A 311 -8.46 -10.45 37.04
CA ASP A 311 -8.70 -10.93 38.41
C ASP A 311 -8.06 -10.07 39.52
N PHE A 312 -7.52 -8.92 39.13
CA PHE A 312 -6.94 -7.88 39.97
C PHE A 312 -5.55 -8.24 40.53
N THR A 313 -4.92 -9.30 39.98
CA THR A 313 -3.61 -9.76 40.42
C THR A 313 -2.54 -9.57 39.36
N ILE A 314 -1.29 -9.50 39.82
CA ILE A 314 -0.10 -9.61 38.99
C ILE A 314 0.64 -10.86 39.45
N ALA A 315 0.94 -11.78 38.53
CA ALA A 315 1.73 -12.97 38.84
C ALA A 315 3.16 -12.80 38.34
N LEU A 316 4.13 -13.14 39.19
CA LEU A 316 5.55 -13.10 38.89
C LEU A 316 6.10 -14.50 38.67
N TRP A 317 6.77 -14.70 37.54
CA TRP A 317 7.32 -15.98 37.09
C TRP A 317 8.84 -15.85 36.92
N PRO A 318 9.66 -16.63 37.64
CA PRO A 318 11.11 -16.63 37.43
C PRO A 318 11.45 -17.11 36.02
N LEU A 319 12.30 -16.38 35.29
CA LEU A 319 12.71 -16.78 33.94
C LEU A 319 13.47 -18.13 33.95
N LYS A 320 14.20 -18.42 35.03
CA LYS A 320 14.92 -19.69 35.23
C LYS A 320 13.98 -20.91 35.25
N ASP A 321 12.73 -20.75 35.66
CA ASP A 321 11.77 -21.85 35.72
C ASP A 321 11.13 -22.15 34.35
N LEU A 322 11.34 -21.27 33.36
CA LEU A 322 10.81 -21.43 32.00
C LEU A 322 11.73 -22.28 31.10
N THR A 323 13.00 -22.46 31.47
CA THR A 323 14.02 -23.11 30.63
C THR A 323 14.08 -24.63 30.78
N GLU A 324 13.74 -25.16 31.96
CA GLU A 324 13.96 -26.57 32.31
C GLU A 324 12.67 -27.41 32.40
N ASN A 325 12.83 -28.74 32.40
CA ASN A 325 11.79 -29.74 32.72
C ASN A 325 11.27 -29.64 34.18
N SER A 326 11.56 -28.54 34.88
CA SER A 326 11.06 -28.22 36.21
C SER A 326 9.57 -27.84 36.17
N SER A 327 8.89 -28.03 37.31
CA SER A 327 7.54 -27.52 37.51
C SER A 327 7.59 -25.99 37.52
N ILE A 328 6.90 -25.33 36.59
CA ILE A 328 6.80 -23.86 36.59
C ILE A 328 6.08 -23.46 37.88
N LYS A 329 6.80 -22.77 38.77
CA LYS A 329 6.24 -22.26 40.01
C LYS A 329 6.11 -20.75 39.91
N VAL A 330 4.96 -20.25 40.31
CA VAL A 330 4.80 -18.83 40.54
C VAL A 330 5.70 -18.43 41.71
N SER A 331 6.49 -17.38 41.54
CA SER A 331 7.33 -16.85 42.61
C SER A 331 6.46 -16.08 43.61
N ALA A 332 5.62 -15.18 43.10
CA ALA A 332 4.70 -14.41 43.92
C ALA A 332 3.44 -14.01 43.13
N VAL A 333 2.34 -13.85 43.86
CA VAL A 333 1.11 -13.25 43.34
C VAL A 333 0.88 -11.95 44.09
N LEU A 334 1.12 -10.84 43.41
CA LEU A 334 0.94 -9.50 43.93
C LEU A 334 -0.56 -9.19 43.96
N ARG A 335 -1.06 -8.86 45.16
CA ARG A 335 -2.46 -8.49 45.41
C ARG A 335 -2.50 -7.13 46.04
N GLY A 336 -3.23 -6.20 45.42
CA GLY A 336 -3.42 -4.84 45.92
C GLY A 336 -4.54 -4.13 45.19
N HIS A 337 -4.57 -4.29 43.86
CA HIS A 337 -5.62 -3.72 43.04
C HIS A 337 -7.02 -4.26 43.41
N GLN A 338 -8.02 -3.39 43.29
CA GLN A 338 -9.44 -3.69 43.53
C GLN A 338 -10.24 -3.81 42.21
N GLY A 339 -9.54 -3.83 41.08
CA GLY A 339 -10.07 -3.85 39.72
C GLY A 339 -9.03 -4.42 38.76
N GLY A 340 -9.44 -4.77 37.54
CA GLY A 340 -8.57 -5.41 36.55
C GLY A 340 -7.30 -4.60 36.28
N VAL A 341 -6.15 -5.26 36.17
CA VAL A 341 -4.88 -4.58 35.88
C VAL A 341 -4.77 -4.39 34.37
N THR A 342 -4.71 -3.14 33.91
CA THR A 342 -4.82 -2.76 32.49
C THR A 342 -3.46 -2.54 31.82
N CYS A 343 -2.49 -2.01 32.55
CA CYS A 343 -1.15 -1.71 32.03
C CYS A 343 -0.06 -2.02 33.06
N MET A 344 1.13 -2.34 32.57
CA MET A 344 2.33 -2.59 33.37
C MET A 344 3.56 -2.03 32.67
N ALA A 345 4.55 -1.59 33.44
CA ALA A 345 5.85 -1.19 32.91
C ALA A 345 6.96 -1.42 33.94
N PHE A 346 8.02 -2.14 33.57
CA PHE A 346 9.25 -2.20 34.36
C PHE A 346 10.00 -0.88 34.30
N SER A 347 10.69 -0.53 35.39
CA SER A 347 11.65 0.56 35.40
C SER A 347 12.81 0.28 34.42
N PRO A 348 13.51 1.31 33.92
CA PRO A 348 14.62 1.13 32.97
C PRO A 348 15.76 0.21 33.46
N ASP A 349 15.95 0.13 34.78
CA ASP A 349 16.92 -0.76 35.44
C ASP A 349 16.33 -2.15 35.77
N GLY A 350 15.03 -2.36 35.53
CA GLY A 350 14.29 -3.59 35.81
C GLY A 350 14.01 -3.85 37.30
N SER A 351 14.41 -2.95 38.21
CA SER A 351 14.34 -3.16 39.66
C SER A 351 12.96 -2.93 40.26
N GLN A 352 12.07 -2.24 39.55
CA GLN A 352 10.72 -1.89 40.00
C GLN A 352 9.70 -2.16 38.91
N LEU A 353 8.46 -2.44 39.33
CA LEU A 353 7.33 -2.66 38.42
C LEU A 353 6.21 -1.67 38.76
N LEU A 354 5.76 -0.93 37.75
CA LEU A 354 4.60 -0.04 37.84
C LEU A 354 3.37 -0.72 37.24
N SER A 355 2.22 -0.59 37.89
CA SER A 355 0.96 -1.12 37.36
C SER A 355 -0.20 -0.14 37.51
N GLY A 356 -1.04 -0.07 36.50
CA GLY A 356 -2.29 0.68 36.49
C GLY A 356 -3.50 -0.25 36.40
N GLY A 357 -4.61 0.14 37.05
CA GLY A 357 -5.81 -0.68 37.11
C GLY A 357 -7.12 0.06 36.87
N LYS A 358 -8.18 -0.73 36.67
CA LYS A 358 -9.58 -0.27 36.59
C LYS A 358 -10.10 0.30 37.91
N ASP A 359 -9.38 0.03 39.01
CA ASP A 359 -9.62 0.61 40.34
C ASP A 359 -9.11 2.05 40.49
N LYS A 360 -8.60 2.64 39.39
CA LYS A 360 -8.14 4.03 39.35
C LYS A 360 -6.94 4.26 40.27
N ALA A 361 -6.19 3.19 40.56
CA ALA A 361 -5.00 3.22 41.38
C ALA A 361 -3.77 2.91 40.55
N LEU A 362 -2.69 3.63 40.83
CA LEU A 362 -1.36 3.32 40.34
C LEU A 362 -0.60 2.64 41.49
N MET A 363 0.11 1.55 41.21
CA MET A 363 0.85 0.80 42.23
C MET A 363 2.28 0.54 41.80
N LEU A 364 3.20 0.67 42.75
CA LEU A 364 4.62 0.42 42.58
C LEU A 364 5.00 -0.83 43.38
N TRP A 365 5.65 -1.77 42.72
CA TRP A 365 5.98 -3.08 43.25
C TRP A 365 7.49 -3.34 43.20
N ASN A 366 7.95 -4.13 44.17
CA ASN A 366 9.23 -4.81 44.07
C ASN A 366 9.00 -6.15 43.33
N PRO A 367 9.56 -6.34 42.13
CA PRO A 367 9.44 -7.58 41.37
C PRO A 367 10.43 -8.67 41.80
N ASP A 368 11.32 -8.42 42.77
CA ASP A 368 12.28 -9.42 43.26
C ASP A 368 11.54 -10.69 43.72
N PRO A 369 11.85 -11.87 43.14
CA PRO A 369 11.21 -13.13 43.49
C PRO A 369 11.22 -13.49 44.97
N PHE A 370 12.20 -13.00 45.72
CA PHE A 370 12.39 -13.31 47.14
C PHE A 370 11.78 -12.25 48.06
N GLN A 371 11.50 -11.04 47.56
CA GLN A 371 11.02 -9.90 48.33
C GLN A 371 9.83 -9.20 47.66
N ALA A 372 9.05 -9.95 46.88
CA ALA A 372 7.92 -9.43 46.13
C ALA A 372 6.88 -8.77 47.05
N ALA A 373 6.75 -7.45 46.93
CA ALA A 373 5.93 -6.66 47.82
C ALA A 373 5.43 -5.38 47.16
N LEU A 374 4.31 -4.87 47.67
CA LEU A 374 3.83 -3.53 47.36
C LEU A 374 4.75 -2.51 48.02
N LEU A 375 5.45 -1.71 47.22
CA LEU A 375 6.28 -0.62 47.71
C LEU A 375 5.44 0.62 48.00
N LYS A 376 4.56 0.98 47.05
CA LYS A 376 3.75 2.18 47.15
C LYS A 376 2.42 2.03 46.42
N SER A 377 1.37 2.60 47.00
CA SER A 377 0.05 2.66 46.39
C SER A 377 -0.40 4.10 46.28
N PHE A 378 -0.91 4.45 45.10
CA PHE A 378 -1.49 5.74 44.77
C PHE A 378 -2.98 5.56 44.50
N PRO A 379 -3.82 5.42 45.55
CA PRO A 379 -5.25 5.24 45.39
C PRO A 379 -5.90 6.52 44.85
N HIS A 380 -6.90 6.37 43.98
CA HIS A 380 -7.66 7.49 43.41
C HIS A 380 -6.78 8.52 42.68
N CYS A 381 -5.71 8.04 42.06
CA CYS A 381 -4.82 8.86 41.23
C CYS A 381 -5.56 9.47 40.03
N HIS A 382 -6.59 8.76 39.53
CA HIS A 382 -7.48 9.19 38.46
C HIS A 382 -8.96 9.03 38.84
N ARG A 383 -9.84 9.68 38.07
CA ARG A 383 -11.31 9.62 38.24
C ARG A 383 -11.94 8.44 37.49
N ASP A 384 -11.22 7.87 36.54
CA ASP A 384 -11.59 6.69 35.77
C ASP A 384 -10.40 5.70 35.67
N TRP A 385 -10.57 4.58 34.98
CA TRP A 385 -9.53 3.56 34.81
C TRP A 385 -8.26 4.12 34.15
N ILE A 386 -7.11 3.57 34.54
CA ILE A 386 -5.82 3.92 33.96
C ILE A 386 -5.65 3.17 32.65
N THR A 387 -5.26 3.85 31.58
CA THR A 387 -5.12 3.27 30.24
C THR A 387 -3.69 2.82 29.96
N ASP A 388 -2.70 3.61 30.37
CA ASP A 388 -1.29 3.32 30.12
C ASP A 388 -0.38 4.03 31.15
N CYS A 389 0.82 3.48 31.38
CA CYS A 389 1.80 4.02 32.33
C CYS A 389 3.22 3.94 31.77
N ALA A 390 4.03 4.98 32.03
CA ALA A 390 5.39 5.08 31.51
C ALA A 390 6.39 5.64 32.53
N TRP A 391 7.66 5.31 32.33
CA TRP A 391 8.78 5.78 33.14
C TRP A 391 9.51 6.93 32.44
N THR A 392 9.92 7.91 33.23
CA THR A 392 10.95 8.89 32.86
C THR A 392 12.13 8.75 33.81
N PRO A 393 13.29 9.36 33.54
CA PRO A 393 14.45 9.29 34.44
C PRO A 393 14.14 9.74 35.88
N ASP A 394 13.27 10.73 36.05
CA ASP A 394 13.04 11.40 37.34
C ASP A 394 11.62 11.20 37.91
N CYS A 395 10.64 10.81 37.09
CA CYS A 395 9.25 10.65 37.52
C CYS A 395 8.51 9.53 36.77
N THR A 396 7.31 9.19 37.24
CA THR A 396 6.42 8.23 36.55
C THR A 396 5.17 8.93 36.02
N ILE A 397 4.64 8.42 34.92
CA ILE A 397 3.52 9.03 34.21
C ILE A 397 2.39 8.02 34.10
N SER A 398 1.18 8.48 34.37
CA SER A 398 -0.05 7.71 34.17
C SER A 398 -1.02 8.47 33.26
N SER A 399 -1.63 7.74 32.34
CA SER A 399 -2.70 8.23 31.46
C SER A 399 -4.01 7.53 31.81
N SER A 400 -5.13 8.23 31.66
CA SER A 400 -6.45 7.68 32.00
C SER A 400 -7.53 8.11 31.02
N ASN A 401 -8.58 7.30 31.02
CA ASN A 401 -9.81 7.57 30.28
C ASN A 401 -10.58 8.77 30.82
N ASP A 402 -10.24 9.29 32.00
CA ASP A 402 -10.79 10.56 32.49
C ASP A 402 -10.22 11.80 31.75
N GLY A 403 -9.36 11.57 30.76
CA GLY A 403 -8.69 12.60 29.98
C GLY A 403 -7.57 13.28 30.75
N ARG A 404 -7.05 12.68 31.82
CA ARG A 404 -5.96 13.24 32.61
C ARG A 404 -4.68 12.47 32.42
N LEU A 405 -3.60 13.23 32.45
CA LEU A 405 -2.25 12.75 32.52
C LEU A 405 -1.61 13.27 33.80
N CYS A 406 -1.15 12.35 34.65
CA CYS A 406 -0.59 12.66 35.95
C CYS A 406 0.89 12.27 36.02
N PHE A 407 1.69 13.10 36.69
CA PHE A 407 3.11 12.89 36.94
C PHE A 407 3.32 12.66 38.42
N TRP A 408 4.05 11.60 38.74
CA TRP A 408 4.21 11.14 40.10
C TRP A 408 5.68 11.11 40.47
N ASP A 409 5.98 11.74 41.60
CA ASP A 409 7.24 11.53 42.28
C ASP A 409 7.14 10.28 43.14
N LEU A 410 8.00 9.30 42.85
CA LEU A 410 8.03 8.05 43.58
C LEU A 410 8.56 8.21 45.00
N GLU A 411 9.47 9.17 45.25
CA GLU A 411 10.04 9.42 46.58
C GLU A 411 8.97 10.01 47.51
N THR A 412 8.42 11.17 47.16
CA THR A 412 7.42 11.85 48.00
C THR A 412 6.06 11.21 47.94
N GLY A 413 5.72 10.55 46.83
CA GLY A 413 4.40 9.97 46.61
C GLY A 413 3.35 11.01 46.20
N SER A 414 3.80 12.21 45.85
CA SER A 414 2.92 13.31 45.48
C SER A 414 2.71 13.37 43.98
N CYS A 415 1.53 13.81 43.58
CA CYS A 415 1.28 14.21 42.19
C CYS A 415 2.03 15.52 41.95
N LEU A 416 3.11 15.47 41.18
CA LEU A 416 3.89 16.63 40.79
C LEU A 416 3.07 17.54 39.86
N ARG A 417 2.29 16.92 38.97
CA ARG A 417 1.58 17.62 37.91
C ARG A 417 0.39 16.82 37.42
N GLU A 418 -0.68 17.54 37.09
CA GLU A 418 -1.88 17.01 36.45
C GLU A 418 -2.20 17.88 35.24
N ILE A 419 -2.38 17.25 34.08
CA ILE A 419 -2.83 17.88 32.84
C ILE A 419 -4.15 17.22 32.45
N SER A 420 -5.18 18.02 32.16
CA SER A 420 -6.53 17.52 31.89
C SER A 420 -7.08 18.01 30.55
N TRP A 421 -7.63 17.09 29.77
CA TRP A 421 -8.36 17.33 28.53
C TRP A 421 -9.84 16.93 28.68
N ARG A 422 -10.65 17.28 27.67
CA ARG A 422 -12.07 16.87 27.64
C ARG A 422 -12.24 15.40 27.28
N ASN A 423 -11.30 14.85 26.52
CA ASN A 423 -11.42 13.55 25.90
C ASN A 423 -10.44 12.54 26.53
N PRO A 424 -10.82 11.26 26.62
CA PRO A 424 -9.98 10.18 27.12
C PRO A 424 -8.62 10.08 26.45
N LEU A 425 -7.57 9.84 27.25
CA LEU A 425 -6.26 9.42 26.75
C LEU A 425 -6.22 7.89 26.66
N SER A 426 -5.49 7.37 25.67
CA SER A 426 -5.48 5.94 25.36
C SER A 426 -4.09 5.30 25.49
N SER A 427 -3.03 6.02 25.10
CA SER A 427 -1.65 5.54 25.17
C SER A 427 -0.71 6.69 25.48
N VAL A 428 0.41 6.38 26.14
CA VAL A 428 1.46 7.34 26.47
C VAL A 428 2.84 6.77 26.18
N CYS A 429 3.74 7.58 25.61
CA CYS A 429 5.15 7.23 25.49
C CYS A 429 6.08 8.40 25.85
N CYS A 430 7.27 8.05 26.31
CA CYS A 430 8.29 9.01 26.75
C CYS A 430 9.56 8.84 25.89
N VAL A 431 10.15 9.94 25.43
CA VAL A 431 11.47 9.97 24.77
C VAL A 431 12.29 11.15 25.28
N GLY A 432 13.33 10.84 26.04
CA GLY A 432 14.16 11.86 26.69
C GLY A 432 13.28 12.78 27.55
N PRO A 433 13.32 14.11 27.34
CA PRO A 433 12.48 15.03 28.09
C PRO A 433 11.04 15.16 27.55
N HIS A 434 10.73 14.54 26.41
CA HIS A 434 9.44 14.66 25.75
C HIS A 434 8.51 13.53 26.15
N VAL A 435 7.24 13.85 26.28
CA VAL A 435 6.21 12.84 26.49
C VAL A 435 5.08 13.15 25.52
N ILE A 436 4.54 12.06 24.98
CA ILE A 436 3.57 12.05 23.91
C ILE A 436 2.38 11.23 24.38
N ALA A 437 1.17 11.74 24.25
CA ALA A 437 -0.05 10.98 24.50
C ALA A 437 -0.99 11.00 23.31
N GLY A 438 -1.56 9.83 23.02
CA GLY A 438 -2.67 9.67 22.08
C GLY A 438 -4.02 9.86 22.77
N CYS A 439 -4.92 10.55 22.09
CA CYS A 439 -6.29 10.80 22.53
C CYS A 439 -7.31 9.95 21.75
N SER A 440 -8.48 9.75 22.35
CA SER A 440 -9.64 9.08 21.76
C SER A 440 -10.27 9.79 20.56
N GLU A 441 -9.96 11.06 20.33
CA GLU A 441 -10.42 11.82 19.15
C GLU A 441 -9.39 11.85 18.01
N GLY A 442 -8.33 11.05 18.11
CA GLY A 442 -7.28 11.00 17.10
C GLY A 442 -6.21 12.09 17.21
N THR A 443 -6.22 12.86 18.30
CA THR A 443 -5.22 13.92 18.55
C THR A 443 -4.03 13.39 19.33
N LEU A 444 -2.83 13.77 18.90
CA LEU A 444 -1.54 13.50 19.54
C LEU A 444 -1.05 14.76 20.26
N HIS A 445 -0.84 14.67 21.56
CA HIS A 445 -0.31 15.77 22.38
C HIS A 445 1.17 15.54 22.69
N VAL A 446 1.98 16.59 22.60
CA VAL A 446 3.44 16.51 22.82
C VAL A 446 3.88 17.63 23.75
N TRP A 447 4.60 17.27 24.80
CA TRP A 447 5.10 18.23 25.78
C TRP A 447 6.46 17.83 26.33
N LYS A 448 7.13 18.77 26.99
CA LYS A 448 8.28 18.49 27.84
C LYS A 448 7.81 18.21 29.25
N TRP A 449 8.28 17.15 29.88
CA TRP A 449 7.82 16.83 31.25
C TRP A 449 8.30 17.86 32.29
N HIS A 450 9.46 18.49 32.09
CA HIS A 450 9.97 19.53 32.98
C HIS A 450 9.24 20.87 32.81
N ASP A 451 8.96 21.30 31.57
CA ASP A 451 8.30 22.58 31.29
C ASP A 451 6.77 22.44 31.34
N LYS A 452 6.05 23.44 31.87
CA LYS A 452 4.57 23.45 31.88
C LYS A 452 3.94 23.73 30.50
N THR A 453 4.74 23.74 29.44
CA THR A 453 4.33 24.15 28.11
C THR A 453 4.11 22.93 27.23
N GLU A 454 2.89 22.80 26.72
CA GLU A 454 2.61 21.97 25.56
C GLU A 454 3.41 22.52 24.37
N ILE A 455 4.12 21.64 23.66
CA ILE A 455 4.91 22.03 22.48
C ILE A 455 3.97 22.11 21.29
N CYS A 456 3.19 21.06 21.07
CA CYS A 456 2.23 20.98 19.97
C CYS A 456 1.14 19.93 20.25
N HIS A 457 0.01 20.12 19.58
CA HIS A 457 -1.03 19.10 19.39
C HIS A 457 -1.22 18.88 17.89
N ILE A 458 -1.40 17.62 17.49
CA ILE A 458 -1.50 17.21 16.09
C ILE A 458 -2.76 16.36 15.95
N SER A 459 -3.69 16.78 15.08
CA SER A 459 -4.82 15.93 14.69
C SER A 459 -4.34 14.86 13.73
N ALA A 460 -3.82 13.77 14.28
CA ALA A 460 -3.21 12.70 13.51
C ALA A 460 -4.28 11.84 12.82
N HIS A 461 -5.26 11.35 13.58
CA HIS A 461 -6.26 10.39 13.11
C HIS A 461 -7.68 10.94 13.18
N LYS A 462 -8.62 10.27 12.51
CA LYS A 462 -10.05 10.62 12.57
C LYS A 462 -10.76 9.98 13.75
N GLU A 463 -10.25 8.83 14.18
CA GLU A 463 -10.76 8.03 15.29
C GLU A 463 -9.70 7.90 16.38
N LYS A 464 -10.03 7.19 17.46
CA LYS A 464 -9.13 6.96 18.61
C LYS A 464 -7.76 6.42 18.19
N ILE A 465 -6.71 6.98 18.77
CA ILE A 465 -5.36 6.41 18.71
C ILE A 465 -5.30 5.24 19.71
N ASN A 466 -4.93 4.04 19.29
CA ASN A 466 -4.73 2.91 20.20
C ASN A 466 -3.30 2.82 20.71
N TYR A 467 -2.33 3.18 19.88
CA TYR A 467 -0.90 3.13 20.23
C TYR A 467 -0.17 4.38 19.78
N CYS A 468 0.67 4.92 20.66
CA CYS A 468 1.70 5.88 20.29
C CYS A 468 3.06 5.38 20.80
N ARG A 469 4.01 5.13 19.89
CA ARG A 469 5.36 4.64 20.25
C ARG A 469 6.44 5.40 19.47
N PRO A 470 7.60 5.65 20.07
CA PRO A 470 8.71 6.26 19.36
C PRO A 470 9.41 5.25 18.45
N VAL A 471 9.96 5.72 17.34
CA VAL A 471 10.83 4.91 16.47
C VAL A 471 12.27 5.04 17.00
N PRO A 472 12.91 3.97 17.49
CA PRO A 472 14.32 3.98 17.86
C PRO A 472 15.19 4.26 16.63
N ASN A 473 16.09 5.22 16.75
CA ASN A 473 17.06 5.51 15.70
C ASN A 473 18.07 4.36 15.59
N THR A 474 18.29 3.88 14.37
CA THR A 474 19.12 2.71 14.05
C THR A 474 20.63 2.97 14.16
N VAL A 475 21.06 4.18 14.54
CA VAL A 475 22.47 4.55 14.71
C VAL A 475 22.73 4.84 16.20
N PRO A 476 23.32 3.90 16.96
CA PRO A 476 23.51 4.02 18.41
C PRO A 476 24.51 5.11 18.83
N GLU A 477 25.28 5.69 17.90
CA GLU A 477 26.50 6.45 18.22
C GLU A 477 26.41 7.97 18.06
N LYS A 478 25.28 8.52 17.61
CA LYS A 478 25.08 9.98 17.61
C LYS A 478 23.99 10.34 18.58
N GLU A 479 24.30 11.23 19.53
CA GLU A 479 23.29 11.95 20.31
C GLU A 479 22.24 12.50 19.33
N THR A 480 21.09 11.83 19.31
CA THR A 480 20.00 12.17 18.41
C THR A 480 19.53 13.56 18.78
N LYS A 481 19.63 14.50 17.83
CA LYS A 481 19.06 15.83 18.04
C LYS A 481 17.57 15.65 18.35
N PRO A 482 17.01 16.36 19.33
CA PRO A 482 15.58 16.23 19.67
C PRO A 482 14.68 16.46 18.46
N GLU A 483 15.12 17.26 17.48
CA GLU A 483 14.44 17.54 16.20
C GLU A 483 14.22 16.32 15.29
N GLU A 484 14.93 15.20 15.50
CA GLU A 484 14.78 13.97 14.72
C GLU A 484 13.83 12.95 15.38
N LEU A 485 13.18 13.33 16.49
CA LEU A 485 12.19 12.49 17.16
C LEU A 485 11.09 12.10 16.17
N THR A 486 10.94 10.80 15.95
CA THR A 486 9.91 10.24 15.08
C THR A 486 8.97 9.35 15.90
N VAL A 487 7.67 9.55 15.73
CA VAL A 487 6.63 8.86 16.48
C VAL A 487 5.68 8.17 15.53
N PHE A 488 5.35 6.95 15.91
CA PHE A 488 4.39 6.09 15.28
C PHE A 488 3.04 6.19 15.99
N THR A 489 1.95 6.34 15.22
CA THR A 489 0.58 6.30 15.74
C THR A 489 -0.27 5.30 14.97
N ALA A 490 -1.06 4.50 15.69
CA ALA A 490 -2.02 3.56 15.12
C ALA A 490 -3.42 3.79 15.69
N SER A 491 -4.45 3.69 14.86
CA SER A 491 -5.81 4.12 15.20
C SER A 491 -6.89 3.09 14.86
N ASP A 492 -8.07 3.27 15.48
CA ASP A 492 -9.33 2.59 15.15
C ASP A 492 -9.80 2.89 13.71
N ASP A 493 -9.31 3.95 13.06
CA ASP A 493 -9.64 4.26 11.66
C ASP A 493 -8.93 3.35 10.62
N GLY A 494 -8.16 2.36 11.09
CA GLY A 494 -7.39 1.43 10.24
C GLY A 494 -6.13 2.05 9.63
N SER A 495 -5.84 3.31 9.93
CA SER A 495 -4.64 3.99 9.48
C SER A 495 -3.54 3.97 10.52
N VAL A 496 -2.34 4.06 9.98
CA VAL A 496 -1.11 4.01 10.71
C VAL A 496 -0.26 5.16 10.20
N GLN A 497 0.30 5.99 11.07
CA GLN A 497 0.94 7.23 10.65
C GLN A 497 2.28 7.47 11.34
N LEU A 498 3.16 8.16 10.61
CA LEU A 498 4.50 8.51 11.04
C LEU A 498 4.67 10.03 11.09
N TRP A 499 5.08 10.51 12.24
CA TRP A 499 5.13 11.93 12.56
C TRP A 499 6.51 12.33 13.09
N LYS A 500 6.97 13.52 12.71
CA LYS A 500 7.96 14.26 13.51
C LYS A 500 7.21 15.27 14.38
N PRO A 501 6.84 14.90 15.62
CA PRO A 501 5.98 15.73 16.45
C PRO A 501 6.51 17.15 16.66
N LEU A 502 7.81 17.32 16.89
CA LEU A 502 8.39 18.63 17.18
C LEU A 502 8.36 19.60 15.99
N GLN A 503 8.33 19.06 14.76
CA GLN A 503 8.24 19.84 13.53
C GLN A 503 6.78 19.99 13.05
N VAL A 504 5.85 19.28 13.71
CA VAL A 504 4.46 19.11 13.23
C VAL A 504 4.44 18.63 11.76
N GLU A 505 5.44 17.82 11.40
CA GLU A 505 5.61 17.30 10.04
C GLU A 505 5.02 15.88 9.98
N HIS A 506 4.07 15.70 9.07
CA HIS A 506 3.57 14.39 8.68
C HIS A 506 4.53 13.76 7.66
N LEU A 507 5.13 12.62 7.99
CA LEU A 507 6.04 11.93 7.06
C LEU A 507 5.28 11.00 6.14
N HIS A 508 4.53 10.05 6.72
CA HIS A 508 3.87 8.99 5.98
C HIS A 508 2.54 8.59 6.62
N ALA A 509 1.54 8.34 5.78
CA ALA A 509 0.30 7.67 6.14
C ALA A 509 0.28 6.29 5.48
N PHE A 510 0.28 5.27 6.32
CA PHE A 510 0.19 3.87 5.95
C PHE A 510 -1.28 3.46 6.01
N LEU A 511 -1.89 3.37 4.84
CA LEU A 511 -3.28 2.96 4.66
C LEU A 511 -3.31 1.52 4.18
N GLY A 512 -4.10 0.68 4.85
CA GLY A 512 -4.23 -0.71 4.45
C GLY A 512 -5.14 -1.54 5.33
N HIS A 513 -5.24 -1.27 6.62
CA HIS A 513 -6.21 -1.99 7.45
C HIS A 513 -7.62 -1.48 7.20
N SER A 514 -8.58 -2.40 7.14
CA SER A 514 -10.02 -2.11 6.99
C SER A 514 -10.74 -2.09 8.34
N GLY A 515 -10.07 -2.53 9.42
CA GLY A 515 -10.56 -2.48 10.80
C GLY A 515 -9.58 -1.81 11.77
N ALA A 516 -9.97 -1.73 13.04
CA ALA A 516 -9.19 -1.09 14.10
C ALA A 516 -7.83 -1.77 14.32
N VAL A 517 -6.76 -0.98 14.43
CA VAL A 517 -5.41 -1.52 14.68
C VAL A 517 -5.23 -1.81 16.17
N HIS A 518 -5.06 -3.08 16.52
CA HIS A 518 -5.01 -3.57 17.90
C HIS A 518 -3.62 -3.96 18.40
N GLY A 519 -2.64 -4.13 17.52
CA GLY A 519 -1.29 -4.49 17.93
C GLY A 519 -0.24 -3.91 17.02
N VAL A 520 0.87 -3.51 17.62
CA VAL A 520 2.02 -2.93 16.94
C VAL A 520 3.27 -3.59 17.50
N ALA A 521 4.14 -4.07 16.63
CA ALA A 521 5.46 -4.55 17.02
C ALA A 521 6.51 -3.96 16.08
N GLN A 522 7.68 -3.64 16.64
CA GLN A 522 8.78 -3.09 15.87
C GLN A 522 9.92 -4.10 15.72
N LYS A 523 10.51 -4.19 14.53
CA LYS A 523 11.69 -5.02 14.28
C LYS A 523 12.93 -4.30 14.82
N GLY A 524 13.71 -4.99 15.66
CA GLY A 524 14.94 -4.42 16.23
C GLY A 524 15.98 -4.13 15.14
N GLY A 525 16.61 -2.95 15.19
CA GLY A 525 17.74 -2.60 14.32
C GLY A 525 17.40 -2.19 12.88
N VAL A 526 16.14 -2.28 12.46
CA VAL A 526 15.68 -1.95 11.10
C VAL A 526 14.47 -1.02 11.20
N PRO A 527 14.28 -0.03 10.30
CA PRO A 527 13.12 0.85 10.30
C PRO A 527 11.87 0.16 9.72
N GLU A 528 11.56 -1.02 10.24
CA GLU A 528 10.42 -1.87 9.88
C GLU A 528 9.55 -2.09 11.11
N PHE A 529 8.23 -2.00 10.92
CA PHE A 529 7.27 -2.28 11.96
C PHE A 529 6.07 -3.05 11.39
N LEU A 530 5.46 -3.87 12.25
CA LEU A 530 4.31 -4.68 11.92
C LEU A 530 3.09 -4.23 12.70
N THR A 531 1.94 -4.26 12.06
CA THR A 531 0.65 -3.91 12.64
C THR A 531 -0.36 -5.00 12.38
N VAL A 532 -1.24 -5.22 13.37
CA VAL A 532 -2.35 -6.16 13.28
C VAL A 532 -3.67 -5.46 13.56
N SER A 533 -4.72 -5.89 12.86
CA SER A 533 -6.03 -5.25 12.92
C SER A 533 -7.16 -6.24 13.19
N GLU A 534 -8.28 -5.69 13.64
CA GLU A 534 -9.58 -6.36 13.78
C GLU A 534 -10.02 -7.07 12.50
N ASP A 535 -9.58 -6.59 11.32
CA ASP A 535 -9.82 -7.24 10.03
C ASP A 535 -9.07 -8.58 9.86
N GLY A 536 -8.25 -9.00 10.82
CA GLY A 536 -7.48 -10.24 10.80
C GLY A 536 -6.16 -10.15 10.01
N SER A 537 -5.83 -8.98 9.46
CA SER A 537 -4.64 -8.76 8.66
C SER A 537 -3.41 -8.41 9.51
N LEU A 538 -2.25 -8.86 9.02
CA LEU A 538 -0.91 -8.48 9.49
C LEU A 538 -0.25 -7.70 8.35
N ARG A 539 0.25 -6.49 8.64
CA ARG A 539 0.94 -5.66 7.65
C ARG A 539 2.33 -5.29 8.15
N CYS A 540 3.31 -5.42 7.26
CA CYS A 540 4.68 -4.95 7.47
C CYS A 540 4.84 -3.62 6.74
N TRP A 541 5.38 -2.63 7.42
CA TRP A 541 5.62 -1.31 6.88
C TRP A 541 7.11 -1.00 6.97
N LYS A 542 7.66 -0.56 5.85
CA LYS A 542 9.05 -0.12 5.75
C LYS A 542 9.04 1.40 5.63
N THR A 543 9.69 2.10 6.56
CA THR A 543 9.87 3.54 6.40
C THR A 543 11.10 3.75 5.53
N ASP A 544 10.87 3.96 4.23
CA ASP A 544 11.92 4.30 3.28
C ASP A 544 12.49 5.69 3.63
N THR A 545 13.50 5.72 4.48
CA THR A 545 14.50 6.80 4.45
C THR A 545 15.32 6.77 3.14
N ALA A 546 15.07 5.80 2.26
CA ALA A 546 15.75 5.54 0.99
C ALA A 546 15.38 6.47 -0.18
N ALA A 547 14.42 7.38 -0.03
CA ALA A 547 14.12 8.35 -1.09
C ALA A 547 15.32 9.29 -1.41
N ASN A 548 16.30 9.39 -0.51
CA ASN A 548 17.50 10.22 -0.68
C ASN A 548 18.75 9.48 -1.23
N LEU A 549 18.64 8.22 -1.65
CA LEU A 549 19.80 7.41 -2.11
C LEU A 549 19.75 7.01 -3.60
N LYS A 550 18.75 7.46 -4.37
CA LYS A 550 18.69 7.17 -5.82
C LYS A 550 19.75 8.01 -6.53
N GLY A 551 20.78 7.34 -7.06
CA GLY A 551 21.77 7.99 -7.95
C GLY A 551 21.14 8.40 -9.29
N PRO A 552 21.92 8.91 -10.25
CA PRO A 552 21.47 9.11 -11.62
C PRO A 552 20.91 7.81 -12.22
N ILE A 553 19.95 7.94 -13.13
CA ILE A 553 19.50 6.81 -13.95
C ILE A 553 20.61 6.48 -14.93
N SER A 554 20.93 5.19 -15.07
CA SER A 554 22.02 4.70 -15.92
C SER A 554 21.54 3.74 -17.00
N ALA A 555 20.33 3.20 -16.90
CA ALA A 555 19.71 2.36 -17.93
C ALA A 555 18.17 2.51 -17.95
N LEU A 556 17.59 2.51 -19.15
CA LEU A 556 16.15 2.45 -19.39
C LEU A 556 15.85 1.37 -20.41
N CYS A 557 14.80 0.58 -20.18
CA CYS A 557 14.36 -0.41 -21.17
C CYS A 557 12.87 -0.73 -21.04
N PHE A 558 12.11 -0.61 -22.13
CA PHE A 558 10.74 -1.10 -22.18
C PHE A 558 10.69 -2.63 -22.37
N SER A 559 9.71 -3.27 -21.75
CA SER A 559 9.30 -4.64 -22.10
C SER A 559 8.89 -4.73 -23.57
N LYS A 560 9.07 -5.92 -24.19
CA LYS A 560 8.62 -6.17 -25.57
C LYS A 560 7.14 -5.82 -25.80
N ASP A 561 6.30 -6.00 -24.78
CA ASP A 561 4.88 -5.70 -24.82
C ASP A 561 4.55 -4.22 -24.56
N GLY A 562 5.51 -3.41 -24.13
CA GLY A 562 5.32 -1.97 -23.87
C GLY A 562 4.56 -1.64 -22.59
N ASP A 563 4.16 -2.65 -21.81
CA ASP A 563 3.34 -2.48 -20.61
C ASP A 563 4.18 -2.13 -19.37
N PHE A 564 5.44 -2.59 -19.35
CA PHE A 564 6.39 -2.37 -18.27
C PHE A 564 7.65 -1.64 -18.74
N LEU A 565 8.21 -0.81 -17.87
CA LEU A 565 9.48 -0.12 -18.04
C LEU A 565 10.44 -0.54 -16.92
N LEU A 566 11.65 -0.94 -17.27
CA LEU A 566 12.73 -1.20 -16.33
C LEU A 566 13.68 -0.01 -16.27
N VAL A 567 14.01 0.42 -15.06
CA VAL A 567 14.88 1.56 -14.78
C VAL A 567 16.04 1.09 -13.90
N GLY A 568 17.26 1.30 -14.36
CA GLY A 568 18.48 1.04 -13.59
C GLY A 568 19.14 2.33 -13.14
N TYR A 569 19.65 2.33 -11.91
CA TYR A 569 20.33 3.47 -11.30
C TYR A 569 21.83 3.22 -11.11
N GLU A 570 22.62 4.29 -11.02
CA GLU A 570 24.05 4.22 -10.68
C GLU A 570 24.32 3.65 -9.28
N SER A 571 23.34 3.73 -8.38
CA SER A 571 23.42 3.11 -7.06
C SER A 571 23.28 1.59 -7.09
N GLY A 572 22.97 0.99 -8.26
CA GLY A 572 22.70 -0.43 -8.40
C GLY A 572 21.27 -0.85 -8.00
N LEU A 573 20.40 0.13 -7.77
CA LEU A 573 18.96 -0.05 -7.62
C LEU A 573 18.31 -0.30 -8.98
N LEU A 574 17.36 -1.23 -9.02
CA LEU A 574 16.55 -1.53 -10.19
C LEU A 574 15.08 -1.28 -9.85
N GLU A 575 14.36 -0.56 -10.71
CA GLU A 575 12.92 -0.31 -10.55
C GLU A 575 12.12 -0.81 -11.74
N LEU A 576 10.99 -1.44 -11.44
CA LEU A 576 9.99 -1.85 -12.42
C LEU A 576 8.81 -0.89 -12.35
N TRP A 577 8.47 -0.30 -13.49
CA TRP A 577 7.40 0.69 -13.63
C TRP A 577 6.27 0.16 -14.50
N GLN A 578 5.04 0.45 -14.11
CA GLN A 578 3.82 0.17 -14.88
C GLN A 578 2.88 1.36 -14.72
N ASN A 579 2.28 1.84 -15.82
CA ASN A 579 1.32 2.95 -15.82
C ASN A 579 1.80 4.19 -15.02
N ASN A 580 3.06 4.60 -15.21
CA ASN A 580 3.69 5.73 -14.53
C ASN A 580 3.83 5.59 -12.99
N SER A 581 3.74 4.36 -12.48
CA SER A 581 3.93 4.05 -11.06
C SER A 581 4.99 2.97 -10.88
N VAL A 582 5.75 3.07 -9.78
CA VAL A 582 6.71 2.02 -9.38
C VAL A 582 5.93 0.82 -8.87
N VAL A 583 6.09 -0.32 -9.55
CA VAL A 583 5.53 -1.60 -9.12
C VAL A 583 6.46 -2.27 -8.13
N GLU A 584 7.77 -2.24 -8.39
CA GLU A 584 8.78 -2.88 -7.56
C GLU A 584 10.11 -2.13 -7.63
N HIS A 585 10.88 -2.18 -6.55
CA HIS A 585 12.29 -1.82 -6.55
C HIS A 585 13.12 -2.99 -5.99
N LYS A 586 14.37 -3.12 -6.41
CA LYS A 586 15.28 -4.15 -5.92
C LYS A 586 16.71 -3.65 -5.94
N GLN A 587 17.40 -3.75 -4.81
CA GLN A 587 18.84 -3.48 -4.78
C GLN A 587 19.56 -4.71 -5.32
N VAL A 588 20.25 -4.57 -6.46
CA VAL A 588 20.81 -5.71 -7.18
C VAL A 588 22.34 -5.74 -7.12
N SER A 589 22.98 -4.58 -7.04
CA SER A 589 24.44 -4.49 -6.91
C SER A 589 24.82 -3.25 -6.10
N ASP A 590 26.05 -3.21 -5.57
CA ASP A 590 26.59 -2.02 -4.89
C ASP A 590 27.26 -1.03 -5.87
N GLY A 591 27.23 -1.33 -7.17
CA GLY A 591 27.77 -0.51 -8.24
C GLY A 591 26.76 -0.19 -9.35
N PRO A 592 27.17 0.64 -10.33
CA PRO A 592 26.25 1.16 -11.33
C PRO A 592 25.81 0.09 -12.33
N ILE A 593 24.52 0.10 -12.64
CA ILE A 593 23.94 -0.68 -13.73
C ILE A 593 24.40 -0.06 -15.06
N THR A 594 24.96 -0.85 -15.97
CA THR A 594 25.54 -0.34 -17.23
C THR A 594 24.58 -0.42 -18.42
N ALA A 595 23.75 -1.46 -18.46
CA ALA A 595 22.77 -1.67 -19.51
C ALA A 595 21.64 -2.57 -19.04
N ALA A 596 20.48 -2.40 -19.66
CA ALA A 596 19.32 -3.27 -19.52
C ALA A 596 18.75 -3.58 -20.90
N CYS A 597 18.24 -4.79 -21.10
CA CYS A 597 17.60 -5.22 -22.34
C CYS A 597 16.40 -6.13 -22.04
N SER A 598 15.28 -5.91 -22.71
CA SER A 598 14.13 -6.81 -22.67
C SER A 598 14.37 -8.06 -23.51
N MET A 599 13.91 -9.19 -22.98
CA MET A 599 13.96 -10.52 -23.58
C MET A 599 12.53 -11.10 -23.68
N PRO A 600 12.30 -12.16 -24.47
CA PRO A 600 11.04 -12.90 -24.50
C PRO A 600 10.64 -13.43 -23.11
N ASP A 601 9.37 -13.84 -22.97
CA ASP A 601 8.79 -14.39 -21.74
C ASP A 601 8.88 -13.47 -20.52
N SER A 602 8.74 -12.16 -20.75
CA SER A 602 8.78 -11.12 -19.72
C SER A 602 10.09 -11.12 -18.91
N GLN A 603 11.21 -11.38 -19.60
CA GLN A 603 12.54 -11.37 -19.01
C GLN A 603 13.29 -10.07 -19.34
N PHE A 604 14.22 -9.71 -18.47
CA PHE A 604 15.14 -8.59 -18.64
C PHE A 604 16.56 -9.03 -18.31
N ALA A 605 17.50 -8.72 -19.19
CA ALA A 605 18.92 -8.88 -18.92
C ALA A 605 19.50 -7.56 -18.40
N VAL A 606 20.28 -7.62 -17.32
CA VAL A 606 20.89 -6.45 -16.66
C VAL A 606 22.37 -6.71 -16.44
N THR A 607 23.21 -5.72 -16.73
CA THR A 607 24.66 -5.75 -16.48
C THR A 607 25.08 -4.67 -15.49
N TYR A 608 26.19 -4.92 -14.79
CA TYR A 608 26.73 -4.01 -13.79
C TYR A 608 28.20 -3.74 -14.06
N MET A 609 28.69 -2.54 -13.69
CA MET A 609 30.05 -2.13 -14.05
C MET A 609 31.12 -2.89 -13.27
N ASN A 610 30.87 -3.15 -11.99
CA ASN A 610 31.86 -3.71 -11.07
C ASN A 610 31.84 -5.24 -11.03
N THR A 611 30.81 -5.86 -11.60
CA THR A 611 30.66 -7.31 -11.65
C THR A 611 30.58 -7.72 -13.10
N MET A 612 31.52 -8.55 -13.57
CA MET A 612 31.52 -9.10 -14.93
C MET A 612 30.43 -10.19 -15.07
N VAL A 613 29.18 -9.81 -14.82
CA VAL A 613 28.03 -10.70 -14.74
C VAL A 613 26.85 -10.04 -15.46
N VAL A 614 26.15 -10.84 -16.26
CA VAL A 614 24.85 -10.49 -16.83
C VAL A 614 23.79 -11.32 -16.11
N ASP A 615 22.91 -10.66 -15.39
CA ASP A 615 21.79 -11.33 -14.72
C ASP A 615 20.52 -11.25 -15.55
N VAL A 616 19.82 -12.37 -15.62
CA VAL A 616 18.50 -12.47 -16.26
C VAL A 616 17.44 -12.49 -15.19
N TRP A 617 16.58 -11.48 -15.21
CA TRP A 617 15.46 -11.27 -14.30
C TRP A 617 14.17 -11.60 -15.03
N LYS A 618 13.34 -12.44 -14.44
CA LYS A 618 12.01 -12.72 -14.95
C LYS A 618 10.98 -11.98 -14.14
N MET A 619 10.11 -11.26 -14.83
CA MET A 619 8.93 -10.70 -14.23
C MET A 619 7.93 -11.84 -13.99
N VAL A 620 7.60 -12.06 -12.72
CA VAL A 620 6.58 -13.01 -12.29
C VAL A 620 5.41 -12.21 -11.76
N TRP A 621 4.25 -12.39 -12.38
CA TRP A 621 3.03 -11.82 -11.85
C TRP A 621 2.57 -12.67 -10.67
N ASN A 622 2.63 -12.13 -9.46
CA ASN A 622 2.08 -12.82 -8.32
C ASN A 622 0.56 -12.56 -8.28
N GLN A 623 -0.21 -13.54 -8.75
CA GLN A 623 -1.67 -13.47 -8.77
C GLN A 623 -2.29 -13.31 -7.38
N GLN A 624 -1.60 -13.72 -6.31
CA GLN A 624 -2.10 -13.58 -4.93
C GLN A 624 -1.96 -12.15 -4.39
N TYR A 625 -0.98 -11.38 -4.85
CA TYR A 625 -0.70 -10.02 -4.34
C TYR A 625 -0.94 -8.93 -5.39
N SER A 626 -1.44 -9.28 -6.59
CA SER A 626 -1.63 -8.37 -7.73
C SER A 626 -0.42 -7.47 -8.00
N LYS A 627 0.79 -8.01 -7.78
CA LYS A 627 2.05 -7.29 -7.88
C LYS A 627 2.99 -8.06 -8.78
N ALA A 628 3.61 -7.37 -9.74
CA ALA A 628 4.72 -7.93 -10.50
C ALA A 628 5.97 -7.93 -9.60
N CYS A 629 6.69 -9.05 -9.58
CA CYS A 629 7.99 -9.14 -8.93
C CYS A 629 9.09 -9.61 -9.90
N LEU A 630 10.33 -9.22 -9.62
CA LEU A 630 11.50 -9.56 -10.39
C LEU A 630 12.28 -10.66 -9.69
N VAL A 631 12.20 -11.85 -10.27
CA VAL A 631 12.89 -13.04 -9.80
C VAL A 631 14.13 -13.25 -10.65
N LYS A 632 15.30 -13.37 -10.00
CA LYS A 632 16.55 -13.69 -10.70
C LYS A 632 16.50 -15.15 -11.18
N VAL A 633 16.62 -15.35 -12.49
CA VAL A 633 16.54 -16.69 -13.10
C VAL A 633 17.93 -17.28 -13.34
N LYS A 634 18.83 -16.52 -13.98
CA LYS A 634 20.16 -17.01 -14.36
C LYS A 634 21.19 -15.89 -14.25
N SER A 635 22.44 -16.23 -13.95
CA SER A 635 23.58 -15.31 -13.97
C SER A 635 24.63 -15.86 -14.92
N HIS A 636 25.11 -15.04 -15.86
CA HIS A 636 26.15 -15.42 -16.82
C HIS A 636 27.41 -14.61 -16.53
N LYS A 637 28.53 -15.28 -16.24
CA LYS A 637 29.82 -14.62 -16.07
C LYS A 637 30.39 -14.26 -17.43
N GLN A 638 30.90 -13.04 -17.54
CA GLN A 638 31.54 -12.50 -18.73
C GLN A 638 33.03 -12.30 -18.50
N ILE A 639 33.81 -12.34 -19.58
CA ILE A 639 35.26 -12.11 -19.55
C ILE A 639 35.55 -10.60 -19.57
N HIS A 640 34.67 -9.82 -20.19
CA HIS A 640 34.82 -8.37 -20.38
C HIS A 640 33.58 -7.60 -19.93
N PRO A 641 33.74 -6.34 -19.47
CA PRO A 641 32.61 -5.51 -19.06
C PRO A 641 31.73 -5.20 -20.26
N THR A 642 30.45 -5.53 -20.11
CA THR A 642 29.42 -5.28 -21.13
C THR A 642 28.78 -3.92 -20.87
N ILE A 643 28.76 -3.08 -21.90
CA ILE A 643 28.24 -1.70 -21.84
C ILE A 643 26.90 -1.52 -22.56
N ARG A 644 26.56 -2.45 -23.46
CA ARG A 644 25.28 -2.49 -24.15
C ARG A 644 24.82 -3.94 -24.27
N LEU A 645 23.52 -4.14 -24.15
CA LEU A 645 22.86 -5.43 -24.33
C LEU A 645 21.79 -5.28 -25.39
N PHE A 646 21.63 -6.29 -26.23
CA PHE A 646 20.47 -6.41 -27.11
C PHE A 646 20.11 -7.88 -27.31
N TYR A 647 18.85 -8.12 -27.66
CA TYR A 647 18.33 -9.45 -27.92
C TYR A 647 17.89 -9.59 -29.38
N SER A 648 18.51 -10.50 -30.12
CA SER A 648 18.18 -10.85 -31.51
C SER A 648 18.23 -12.37 -31.68
N SER A 649 17.14 -13.06 -31.37
CA SER A 649 17.06 -14.53 -31.20
C SER A 649 18.02 -15.13 -30.13
N MET A 650 18.98 -14.35 -29.66
CA MET A 650 20.02 -14.65 -28.68
C MET A 650 20.37 -13.35 -27.94
N LEU A 651 20.84 -13.46 -26.70
CA LEU A 651 21.27 -12.31 -25.91
C LEU A 651 22.75 -11.98 -26.22
N ILE A 652 22.98 -10.78 -26.74
CA ILE A 652 24.32 -10.33 -27.15
C ILE A 652 24.77 -9.18 -26.27
N GLY A 653 25.99 -9.31 -25.75
CA GLY A 653 26.70 -8.27 -25.01
C GLY A 653 27.71 -7.58 -25.90
N VAL A 654 27.74 -6.25 -25.86
CA VAL A 654 28.74 -5.43 -26.54
C VAL A 654 29.67 -4.81 -25.51
N THR A 655 30.97 -4.94 -25.74
CA THR A 655 32.03 -4.39 -24.88
C THR A 655 32.47 -3.00 -25.38
N ASN A 656 33.18 -2.26 -24.53
CA ASN A 656 33.78 -0.96 -24.89
C ASN A 656 34.75 -1.02 -26.08
N LEU A 657 35.27 -2.20 -26.38
CA LEU A 657 36.23 -2.43 -27.47
C LEU A 657 35.53 -2.90 -28.77
N GLY A 658 34.20 -2.89 -28.82
CA GLY A 658 33.44 -3.29 -30.01
C GLY A 658 33.30 -4.81 -30.21
N HIS A 659 33.75 -5.62 -29.25
CA HIS A 659 33.51 -7.07 -29.28
C HIS A 659 32.05 -7.37 -28.95
N MET A 660 31.41 -8.16 -29.81
CA MET A 660 30.06 -8.71 -29.60
C MET A 660 30.18 -10.18 -29.19
N CYS A 661 29.66 -10.50 -28.01
CA CYS A 661 29.73 -11.85 -27.45
C CYS A 661 28.33 -12.39 -27.17
N ASP A 662 28.15 -13.70 -27.41
CA ASP A 662 26.98 -14.41 -26.92
C ASP A 662 27.06 -14.57 -25.40
N VAL A 663 26.09 -13.98 -24.70
CA VAL A 663 26.01 -14.04 -23.24
C VAL A 663 25.59 -15.43 -22.74
N THR A 664 24.89 -16.20 -23.56
CA THR A 664 24.28 -17.49 -23.19
C THR A 664 25.16 -18.72 -23.45
N SER A 665 26.30 -18.55 -24.13
CA SER A 665 27.25 -19.62 -24.40
C SER A 665 27.94 -20.13 -23.11
N GLU A 666 27.91 -21.45 -22.87
CA GLU A 666 28.48 -22.08 -21.66
C GLU A 666 29.97 -22.46 -21.81
N ASP A 667 30.54 -22.35 -23.02
CA ASP A 667 31.94 -22.68 -23.30
C ASP A 667 32.88 -21.52 -22.91
N GLN A 668 33.42 -21.58 -21.70
CA GLN A 668 34.30 -20.55 -21.13
C GLN A 668 35.75 -20.54 -21.68
N ASP A 669 36.14 -21.50 -22.51
CA ASP A 669 37.57 -21.78 -22.76
C ASP A 669 38.09 -21.62 -24.20
N GLN A 670 37.30 -21.11 -25.16
CA GLN A 670 37.83 -20.84 -26.50
C GLN A 670 37.30 -19.55 -27.11
N TRP A 671 38.08 -19.00 -28.05
CA TRP A 671 37.76 -17.88 -28.94
C TRP A 671 36.47 -18.09 -29.81
N GLY A 672 35.56 -18.99 -29.42
CA GLY A 672 34.30 -19.31 -30.09
C GLY A 672 33.09 -18.54 -29.59
N SER A 673 33.17 -17.78 -28.50
CA SER A 673 32.06 -16.97 -27.95
C SER A 673 31.97 -15.55 -28.52
N SER A 674 32.96 -15.10 -29.31
CA SER A 674 32.88 -13.83 -30.06
C SER A 674 32.08 -14.04 -31.34
N CYS A 675 30.83 -13.59 -31.37
CA CYS A 675 29.99 -13.68 -32.57
C CYS A 675 30.55 -12.84 -33.72
N SER A 676 31.16 -11.69 -33.40
CA SER A 676 31.84 -10.80 -34.35
C SER A 676 32.59 -9.68 -33.61
N VAL A 677 33.56 -9.07 -34.29
CA VAL A 677 34.32 -7.92 -33.77
C VAL A 677 34.06 -6.73 -34.68
N TRP A 678 33.46 -5.67 -34.13
CA TRP A 678 33.51 -4.37 -34.76
C TRP A 678 34.92 -3.81 -34.51
N SER A 679 35.63 -3.42 -35.56
CA SER A 679 37.03 -2.95 -35.54
C SER A 679 37.44 -2.21 -34.26
N GLN A 680 38.65 -2.47 -33.74
CA GLN A 680 39.21 -1.98 -32.45
C GLN A 680 39.21 -0.45 -32.22
N SER A 681 38.66 0.34 -33.13
CA SER A 681 38.64 1.81 -33.12
C SER A 681 37.25 2.43 -33.20
N VAL A 682 36.15 1.64 -33.14
CA VAL A 682 34.78 2.17 -33.23
C VAL A 682 34.10 2.12 -31.84
N ASN A 683 33.72 3.29 -31.34
CA ASN A 683 32.91 3.42 -30.14
C ASN A 683 31.43 3.23 -30.47
N VAL A 684 30.75 2.30 -29.83
CA VAL A 684 29.34 1.99 -30.10
C VAL A 684 28.44 3.02 -29.45
N LEU A 685 27.69 3.78 -30.26
CA LEU A 685 26.80 4.85 -29.81
C LEU A 685 25.40 4.33 -29.51
N SER A 686 24.78 3.63 -30.46
CA SER A 686 23.41 3.12 -30.30
C SER A 686 23.19 1.76 -30.95
N VAL A 687 22.18 1.07 -30.45
CA VAL A 687 21.68 -0.20 -30.97
C VAL A 687 20.23 0.01 -31.39
N VAL A 688 19.93 -0.16 -32.67
CA VAL A 688 18.60 0.05 -33.24
C VAL A 688 18.07 -1.27 -33.79
N ARG A 689 16.95 -1.73 -33.25
CA ARG A 689 16.34 -2.98 -33.68
C ARG A 689 15.70 -2.81 -35.05
N ASN A 690 16.01 -3.71 -35.98
CA ASN A 690 15.42 -3.73 -37.31
C ASN A 690 14.24 -4.73 -37.38
N ASP A 691 14.46 -5.97 -36.92
CA ASP A 691 13.41 -6.98 -36.77
C ASP A 691 13.72 -7.94 -35.60
N GLU A 692 13.19 -9.18 -35.60
CA GLU A 692 13.47 -10.17 -34.55
C GLU A 692 14.86 -10.84 -34.66
N LYS A 693 15.50 -10.76 -35.82
CA LYS A 693 16.74 -11.47 -36.17
C LYS A 693 17.90 -10.54 -36.52
N SER A 694 17.61 -9.26 -36.75
CA SER A 694 18.57 -8.27 -37.22
C SER A 694 18.52 -6.97 -36.43
N VAL A 695 19.70 -6.38 -36.29
CA VAL A 695 19.95 -5.19 -35.48
C VAL A 695 20.97 -4.31 -36.21
N TRP A 696 20.69 -3.02 -36.25
CA TRP A 696 21.66 -2.01 -36.65
C TRP A 696 22.46 -1.55 -35.44
N LEU A 697 23.77 -1.50 -35.60
CA LEU A 697 24.69 -0.93 -34.64
C LEU A 697 25.23 0.36 -35.24
N THR A 698 25.23 1.44 -34.46
CA THR A 698 25.80 2.72 -34.87
C THR A 698 26.99 3.05 -33.98
N GLY A 699 28.05 3.58 -34.57
CA GLY A 699 29.28 3.87 -33.84
C GLY A 699 30.09 4.98 -34.47
N GLU A 700 31.02 5.52 -33.69
CA GLU A 700 31.96 6.56 -34.09
C GLU A 700 33.36 5.98 -34.18
N GLY A 701 34.02 6.16 -35.32
CA GLY A 701 35.41 5.77 -35.54
C GLY A 701 36.26 6.98 -35.88
N GLY A 702 36.67 7.74 -34.87
CA GLY A 702 37.40 9.00 -35.08
C GLY A 702 36.48 10.09 -35.63
N GLU A 703 36.73 10.54 -36.86
CA GLU A 703 35.93 11.59 -37.54
C GLU A 703 34.77 11.00 -38.37
N ASP A 704 34.75 9.67 -38.58
CA ASP A 704 33.80 8.99 -39.45
C ASP A 704 32.75 8.20 -38.65
N GLY A 705 31.54 8.14 -39.19
CA GLY A 705 30.43 7.38 -38.61
C GLY A 705 30.44 5.98 -39.17
N SER A 706 30.32 4.96 -38.33
CA SER A 706 30.26 3.56 -38.76
C SER A 706 28.88 2.98 -38.53
N LEU A 707 28.34 2.33 -39.56
CA LEU A 707 27.09 1.58 -39.50
C LEU A 707 27.40 0.08 -39.59
N GLY A 708 27.00 -0.66 -38.57
CA GLY A 708 27.09 -2.11 -38.52
C GLY A 708 25.70 -2.73 -38.70
N PHE A 709 25.61 -3.81 -39.46
CA PHE A 709 24.42 -4.66 -39.55
C PHE A 709 24.75 -6.02 -38.98
N PHE A 710 24.04 -6.39 -37.92
CA PHE A 710 24.13 -7.69 -37.28
C PHE A 710 22.91 -8.53 -37.66
N PHE A 711 23.14 -9.77 -38.07
CA PHE A 711 22.10 -10.74 -38.36
C PHE A 711 22.41 -12.08 -37.69
N GLY A 712 21.47 -12.57 -36.88
CA GLY A 712 21.55 -13.87 -36.20
C GLY A 712 20.38 -14.76 -36.58
N MET A 713 20.67 -16.00 -36.97
CA MET A 713 19.65 -16.98 -37.33
C MET A 713 20.10 -18.40 -37.00
N GLY A 714 19.22 -19.19 -36.36
CA GLY A 714 19.46 -20.61 -36.15
C GLY A 714 18.42 -21.28 -35.27
N SER A 715 18.69 -22.53 -34.90
CA SER A 715 17.87 -23.33 -33.98
C SER A 715 18.23 -23.01 -32.52
N SER A 716 17.46 -23.51 -31.56
CA SER A 716 17.73 -23.32 -30.12
C SER A 716 19.10 -23.86 -29.67
N THR A 717 19.80 -24.64 -30.52
CA THR A 717 21.08 -25.29 -30.21
C THR A 717 22.23 -24.86 -31.13
N GLU A 718 21.95 -24.31 -32.32
CA GLU A 718 22.99 -23.83 -33.25
C GLU A 718 22.53 -22.53 -33.92
N ILE A 719 23.21 -21.42 -33.62
CA ILE A 719 22.91 -20.08 -34.14
C ILE A 719 24.08 -19.62 -35.01
N ALA A 720 23.78 -19.32 -36.28
CA ALA A 720 24.74 -18.69 -37.18
C ALA A 720 24.58 -17.18 -37.12
N THR A 721 25.69 -16.47 -36.94
CA THR A 721 25.74 -15.01 -36.89
C THR A 721 26.57 -14.45 -38.03
N SER A 722 26.13 -13.34 -38.63
CA SER A 722 26.89 -12.58 -39.60
C SER A 722 26.86 -11.11 -39.23
N PHE A 723 27.99 -10.45 -39.40
CA PHE A 723 28.12 -9.01 -39.17
C PHE A 723 28.79 -8.36 -40.38
N CYS A 724 28.21 -7.27 -40.85
CA CYS A 724 28.78 -6.42 -41.89
C CYS A 724 28.87 -4.99 -41.35
N SER A 725 29.91 -4.25 -41.71
CA SER A 725 30.03 -2.84 -41.35
C SER A 725 30.43 -1.99 -42.55
N VAL A 726 29.96 -0.74 -42.54
CA VAL A 726 30.28 0.29 -43.53
C VAL A 726 30.66 1.56 -42.78
N THR A 727 31.80 2.13 -43.14
CA THR A 727 32.23 3.44 -42.64
C THR A 727 31.76 4.54 -43.60
N MET A 728 31.02 5.49 -43.05
CA MET A 728 30.51 6.67 -43.74
C MET A 728 31.44 7.85 -43.49
N LYS A 729 32.05 8.35 -44.56
CA LYS A 729 32.95 9.50 -44.49
C LYS A 729 32.18 10.81 -44.56
N PHE A 730 32.46 11.70 -43.62
CA PHE A 730 31.89 13.05 -43.58
C PHE A 730 32.87 14.08 -44.14
N SER A 731 33.14 14.03 -45.45
CA SER A 731 34.05 14.99 -46.08
C SER A 731 33.30 16.22 -46.60
N ASP A 732 33.29 17.32 -45.84
CA ASP A 732 33.08 18.65 -46.41
C ASP A 732 34.41 19.14 -47.00
N GLU A 733 34.64 18.96 -48.30
CA GLU A 733 35.87 19.44 -48.98
C GLU A 733 36.06 20.97 -48.90
N LYS A 734 35.09 21.73 -48.37
CA LYS A 734 35.11 23.19 -48.30
C LYS A 734 35.37 23.80 -46.91
N GLU A 735 35.40 23.04 -45.82
CA GLU A 735 35.59 23.57 -44.45
C GLU A 735 36.89 23.11 -43.77
N LYS A 736 37.99 22.96 -44.52
CA LYS A 736 39.33 22.71 -43.97
C LYS A 736 40.02 23.97 -43.40
N VAL A 737 39.30 24.86 -42.70
CA VAL A 737 39.92 26.02 -42.04
C VAL A 737 39.53 26.07 -40.56
N GLU A 738 40.50 25.69 -39.72
CA GLU A 738 40.72 26.04 -38.30
C GLU A 738 39.63 25.82 -37.24
N LYS A 739 38.47 25.23 -37.55
CA LYS A 739 37.54 24.78 -36.49
C LYS A 739 37.82 23.33 -36.08
N LYS A 740 37.98 23.12 -34.77
CA LYS A 740 37.98 21.80 -34.13
C LYS A 740 36.70 21.09 -34.58
N GLN A 741 36.81 20.00 -35.33
CA GLN A 741 35.65 19.29 -35.85
C GLN A 741 34.88 18.64 -34.69
N SER A 742 33.56 18.82 -34.68
CA SER A 742 32.67 18.28 -33.67
C SER A 742 32.53 16.76 -33.81
N THR A 743 32.53 16.06 -32.68
CA THR A 743 32.48 14.59 -32.57
C THR A 743 31.05 14.09 -32.60
N ILE A 744 30.81 12.90 -33.15
CA ILE A 744 29.46 12.34 -33.28
C ILE A 744 29.06 11.72 -31.95
N THR A 745 28.05 12.28 -31.31
CA THR A 745 27.62 11.90 -29.96
C THR A 745 26.39 11.00 -29.95
N ALA A 746 25.56 11.07 -31.00
CA ALA A 746 24.39 10.22 -31.18
C ALA A 746 24.18 9.92 -32.67
N MET A 747 23.80 8.68 -32.97
CA MET A 747 23.45 8.25 -34.32
C MET A 747 22.30 7.24 -34.27
N THR A 748 21.40 7.29 -35.25
CA THR A 748 20.27 6.39 -35.37
C THR A 748 19.91 6.17 -36.84
N VAL A 749 19.32 5.03 -37.15
CA VAL A 749 19.00 4.60 -38.51
C VAL A 749 17.62 3.98 -38.55
N ASP A 750 16.87 4.28 -39.59
CA ASP A 750 15.64 3.58 -39.94
C ASP A 750 15.60 3.37 -41.46
N GLN A 751 15.72 2.11 -41.88
CA GLN A 751 15.88 1.70 -43.27
C GLN A 751 17.05 2.42 -43.96
N GLU A 752 16.77 3.28 -44.95
CA GLU A 752 17.76 4.07 -45.69
C GLU A 752 18.02 5.45 -45.07
N PHE A 753 17.32 5.80 -43.99
CA PHE A 753 17.38 7.12 -43.38
C PHE A 753 18.29 7.11 -42.15
N VAL A 754 19.42 7.81 -42.23
CA VAL A 754 20.40 7.94 -41.13
C VAL A 754 20.36 9.36 -40.58
N VAL A 755 20.35 9.49 -39.26
CA VAL A 755 20.42 10.77 -38.55
C VAL A 755 21.58 10.76 -37.56
N CYS A 756 22.38 11.82 -37.59
CA CYS A 756 23.54 12.01 -36.74
C CYS A 756 23.41 13.31 -35.94
N GLY A 757 23.97 13.31 -34.73
CA GLY A 757 24.09 14.46 -33.84
C GLY A 757 25.51 14.59 -33.28
N ASP A 758 25.94 15.82 -32.98
CA ASP A 758 27.27 16.11 -32.45
C ASP A 758 27.29 16.71 -31.03
N ASP A 759 28.50 16.98 -30.53
CA ASP A 759 28.75 17.61 -29.23
C ASP A 759 28.44 19.12 -29.19
N GLU A 760 28.24 19.76 -30.35
CA GLU A 760 27.83 21.17 -30.46
C GLU A 760 26.30 21.35 -30.55
N GLY A 761 25.52 20.27 -30.60
CA GLY A 761 24.06 20.34 -30.69
C GLY A 761 23.52 20.42 -32.13
N ASN A 762 24.34 20.11 -33.12
CA ASN A 762 23.93 20.05 -34.53
C ASN A 762 23.38 18.67 -34.90
N MET A 763 22.44 18.65 -35.85
CA MET A 763 21.85 17.45 -36.41
C MET A 763 21.92 17.48 -37.95
N TRP A 764 22.24 16.35 -38.57
CA TRP A 764 22.24 16.19 -40.03
C TRP A 764 21.78 14.79 -40.43
N PHE A 765 21.44 14.61 -41.70
CA PHE A 765 20.74 13.43 -42.20
C PHE A 765 21.24 12.96 -43.56
N ASN A 766 21.11 11.65 -43.81
CA ASN A 766 21.30 11.00 -45.10
C ASN A 766 19.98 10.32 -45.51
N GLN A 767 19.51 10.60 -46.73
CA GLN A 767 18.21 10.18 -47.25
C GLN A 767 18.30 9.91 -48.77
N HIS A 768 19.28 9.12 -49.22
CA HIS A 768 19.40 8.69 -50.62
C HIS A 768 20.41 7.52 -50.75
N PRO A 769 20.40 6.71 -51.84
CA PRO A 769 21.25 5.52 -51.97
C PRO A 769 22.77 5.79 -51.98
N ASP A 770 23.17 7.05 -52.02
CA ASP A 770 24.59 7.44 -51.98
C ASP A 770 24.99 7.80 -50.54
N ILE A 771 25.71 6.87 -49.92
CA ILE A 771 26.23 6.96 -48.53
C ILE A 771 27.11 8.21 -48.32
N SER A 772 27.60 8.81 -49.40
CA SER A 772 28.42 10.02 -49.36
C SER A 772 27.62 11.35 -49.33
N SER A 773 26.31 11.31 -49.59
CA SER A 773 25.48 12.52 -49.72
C SER A 773 24.75 12.89 -48.42
N TRP A 774 25.31 13.88 -47.69
CA TRP A 774 24.77 14.34 -46.40
C TRP A 774 24.12 15.72 -46.49
N SER A 775 23.11 15.96 -45.64
CA SER A 775 22.57 17.30 -45.45
C SER A 775 23.54 18.22 -44.73
N LYS A 776 23.36 19.54 -44.88
CA LYS A 776 24.07 20.51 -44.05
C LYS A 776 23.74 20.30 -42.57
N ARG A 777 24.72 20.56 -41.70
CA ARG A 777 24.55 20.57 -40.24
C ARG A 777 23.55 21.66 -39.85
N LYS A 778 22.50 21.24 -39.14
CA LYS A 778 21.45 22.13 -38.65
C LYS A 778 21.62 22.28 -37.14
N PRO A 779 21.77 23.50 -36.61
CA PRO A 779 21.81 23.71 -35.15
C PRO A 779 20.42 23.44 -34.57
N VAL A 780 20.34 22.48 -33.67
CA VAL A 780 19.08 21.94 -33.13
C VAL A 780 19.02 22.14 -31.61
N HIS A 781 20.14 22.02 -30.92
CA HIS A 781 20.29 22.23 -29.49
C HIS A 781 21.39 23.25 -29.18
N LEU A 782 21.43 23.73 -27.93
CA LEU A 782 22.47 24.64 -27.44
C LEU A 782 23.67 23.90 -26.84
N ASP A 783 23.55 22.60 -26.66
CA ASP A 783 24.54 21.71 -26.06
C ASP A 783 24.49 20.33 -26.76
N ARG A 784 25.45 19.47 -26.45
CA ARG A 784 25.60 18.10 -26.97
C ARG A 784 24.27 17.36 -27.06
N ILE A 785 24.05 16.69 -28.19
CA ILE A 785 22.97 15.72 -28.34
C ILE A 785 23.36 14.44 -27.58
N SER A 786 22.49 14.00 -26.68
CA SER A 786 22.72 12.79 -25.87
C SER A 786 22.16 11.54 -26.54
N GLU A 787 20.94 11.63 -27.08
CA GLU A 787 20.27 10.50 -27.70
C GLU A 787 19.35 10.95 -28.85
N LEU A 788 19.25 10.09 -29.87
CA LEU A 788 18.40 10.27 -31.04
C LEU A 788 17.54 9.01 -31.26
N LYS A 789 16.24 9.22 -31.48
CA LYS A 789 15.32 8.14 -31.87
C LYS A 789 14.49 8.56 -33.08
N LEU A 790 14.08 7.57 -33.86
CA LEU A 790 13.25 7.74 -35.06
C LEU A 790 11.93 7.00 -34.89
N THR A 791 10.88 7.61 -35.43
CA THR A 791 9.57 7.00 -35.67
C THR A 791 9.23 7.18 -37.15
N ASP A 792 8.10 6.63 -37.59
CA ASP A 792 7.64 6.75 -38.97
C ASP A 792 7.46 8.22 -39.40
N SER A 793 7.02 9.09 -38.48
CA SER A 793 6.68 10.49 -38.75
C SER A 793 7.61 11.52 -38.09
N VAL A 794 8.30 11.18 -36.99
CA VAL A 794 9.02 12.13 -36.14
C VAL A 794 10.45 11.69 -35.83
N ILE A 795 11.38 12.65 -35.85
CA ILE A 795 12.74 12.57 -35.31
C ILE A 795 12.72 13.16 -33.90
N ILE A 796 13.31 12.46 -32.94
CA ILE A 796 13.32 12.87 -31.54
C ILE A 796 14.76 13.09 -31.12
N SER A 797 15.06 14.29 -30.61
CA SER A 797 16.39 14.66 -30.14
C SER A 797 16.37 15.06 -28.67
N ALA A 798 17.26 14.45 -27.90
CA ALA A 798 17.51 14.76 -26.49
C ALA A 798 18.89 15.41 -26.34
N SER A 799 19.03 16.38 -25.42
CA SER A 799 20.28 17.12 -25.24
C SER A 799 20.58 17.46 -23.78
N TYR A 800 21.86 17.73 -23.52
CA TYR A 800 22.36 18.30 -22.28
C TYR A 800 21.82 19.72 -21.99
N ASP A 801 21.26 20.40 -22.99
CA ASP A 801 20.59 21.70 -22.83
C ASP A 801 19.25 21.63 -22.05
N ARG A 802 18.90 20.43 -21.57
CA ARG A 802 17.67 20.08 -20.82
C ARG A 802 16.42 20.01 -21.69
N THR A 803 16.56 20.06 -23.01
CA THR A 803 15.42 20.01 -23.91
C THR A 803 15.32 18.69 -24.67
N LEU A 804 14.10 18.24 -24.84
CA LEU A 804 13.72 17.18 -25.76
C LEU A 804 12.88 17.81 -26.87
N LYS A 805 13.29 17.63 -28.13
CA LYS A 805 12.63 18.24 -29.29
C LYS A 805 12.13 17.17 -30.24
N LEU A 806 10.93 17.44 -30.78
CA LEU A 806 10.29 16.62 -31.80
C LEU A 806 10.39 17.36 -33.14
N TRP A 807 10.79 16.65 -34.20
CA TRP A 807 10.94 17.19 -35.54
C TRP A 807 10.17 16.33 -36.54
N ASP A 808 9.37 16.95 -37.39
CA ASP A 808 8.69 16.23 -38.46
C ASP A 808 9.72 15.65 -39.46
N ARG A 809 9.61 14.35 -39.76
CA ARG A 809 10.59 13.62 -40.57
C ARG A 809 10.63 14.09 -42.02
N ASN A 810 9.53 14.61 -42.57
CA ASN A 810 9.46 15.01 -43.97
C ASN A 810 9.92 16.46 -44.18
N THR A 811 9.40 17.38 -43.38
CA THR A 811 9.65 18.82 -43.45
C THR A 811 10.88 19.25 -42.68
N LYS A 812 11.39 18.39 -41.77
CA LYS A 812 12.49 18.68 -40.83
C LYS A 812 12.22 19.91 -39.95
N LYS A 813 10.96 20.30 -39.77
CA LYS A 813 10.56 21.41 -38.89
C LYS A 813 10.33 20.91 -37.47
N GLN A 814 10.64 21.75 -36.49
CA GLN A 814 10.33 21.45 -35.10
C GLN A 814 8.80 21.46 -34.92
N VAL A 815 8.26 20.37 -34.35
CA VAL A 815 6.83 20.21 -34.07
C VAL A 815 6.51 20.22 -32.58
N GLY A 816 7.50 19.92 -31.72
CA GLY A 816 7.30 19.90 -30.28
C GLY A 816 8.60 20.15 -29.51
N MET A 817 8.46 20.57 -28.25
CA MET A 817 9.57 20.74 -27.32
C MET A 817 9.09 20.54 -25.89
N PHE A 818 9.89 19.82 -25.11
CA PHE A 818 9.72 19.62 -23.68
C PHE A 818 11.02 20.00 -22.96
N VAL A 819 10.91 20.50 -21.73
CA VAL A 819 12.06 20.95 -20.93
C VAL A 819 12.09 20.16 -19.62
N CYS A 820 13.18 19.44 -19.39
CA CYS A 820 13.44 18.65 -18.19
C CYS A 820 14.10 19.49 -17.09
N GLY A 821 14.09 19.00 -15.86
CA GLY A 821 14.76 19.64 -14.71
C GLY A 821 16.29 19.62 -14.81
N GLY A 822 16.85 18.56 -15.40
CA GLY A 822 18.29 18.38 -15.67
C GLY A 822 18.60 18.01 -17.13
N PRO A 823 19.89 17.79 -17.47
CA PRO A 823 20.30 17.36 -18.81
C PRO A 823 19.65 16.02 -19.14
N VAL A 824 19.12 15.86 -20.36
CA VAL A 824 18.45 14.60 -20.73
C VAL A 824 19.52 13.60 -21.11
N LEU A 825 19.62 12.49 -20.38
CA LEU A 825 20.70 11.50 -20.56
C LEU A 825 20.23 10.26 -21.32
N PHE A 826 18.98 9.84 -21.07
CA PHE A 826 18.41 8.63 -21.66
C PHE A 826 17.00 8.88 -22.18
N LEU A 827 16.65 8.20 -23.25
CA LEU A 827 15.39 8.30 -23.97
C LEU A 827 14.99 6.92 -24.51
N GLU A 828 13.79 6.45 -24.18
CA GLU A 828 13.24 5.19 -24.68
C GLU A 828 11.82 5.40 -25.24
N LEU A 829 11.49 4.75 -26.37
CA LEU A 829 10.15 4.79 -26.97
C LEU A 829 9.35 3.55 -26.59
N ASN A 830 8.05 3.72 -26.39
CA ASN A 830 7.17 2.58 -26.17
C ASN A 830 7.03 1.78 -27.49
N PRO A 831 7.41 0.49 -27.53
CA PRO A 831 7.43 -0.31 -28.76
C PRO A 831 6.04 -0.55 -29.36
N ARG A 832 4.96 -0.54 -28.56
CA ARG A 832 3.58 -0.71 -29.06
C ARG A 832 2.93 0.61 -29.46
N LYS A 833 3.33 1.70 -28.81
CA LYS A 833 2.78 3.05 -29.04
C LYS A 833 3.91 4.05 -29.20
N PRO A 834 4.46 4.21 -30.41
CA PRO A 834 5.60 5.08 -30.65
C PRO A 834 5.37 6.57 -30.31
N SER A 835 4.11 6.99 -30.11
CA SER A 835 3.73 8.33 -29.63
C SER A 835 3.85 8.52 -28.11
N GLU A 836 4.23 7.47 -27.37
CA GLU A 836 4.55 7.50 -25.95
C GLU A 836 6.06 7.28 -25.77
N LEU A 837 6.71 8.15 -24.99
CA LEU A 837 8.15 8.08 -24.72
C LEU A 837 8.45 8.34 -23.25
N VAL A 838 9.59 7.84 -22.80
CA VAL A 838 10.12 8.13 -21.46
C VAL A 838 11.52 8.70 -21.58
N CYS A 839 11.77 9.80 -20.89
CA CYS A 839 13.11 10.37 -20.79
C CYS A 839 13.54 10.51 -19.33
N ALA A 840 14.84 10.31 -19.11
CA ALA A 840 15.49 10.48 -17.81
C ALA A 840 16.44 11.67 -17.84
N ASP A 841 16.38 12.50 -16.80
CA ASP A 841 17.36 13.57 -16.60
C ASP A 841 18.53 13.13 -15.71
N GLY A 842 19.63 13.89 -15.77
CA GLY A 842 20.82 13.68 -14.95
C GLY A 842 20.63 13.93 -13.44
N GLN A 843 19.42 14.29 -13.00
CA GLN A 843 19.05 14.38 -11.58
C GLN A 843 18.28 13.14 -11.10
N GLY A 844 18.10 12.13 -11.97
CA GLY A 844 17.38 10.90 -11.63
C GLY A 844 15.86 11.00 -11.72
N LYS A 845 15.32 12.04 -12.38
CA LYS A 845 13.87 12.16 -12.62
C LYS A 845 13.48 11.53 -13.95
N LEU A 846 12.33 10.86 -13.94
CA LEU A 846 11.67 10.28 -15.11
C LEU A 846 10.52 11.17 -15.56
N TYR A 847 10.40 11.38 -16.87
CA TYR A 847 9.29 12.08 -17.49
C TYR A 847 8.61 11.14 -18.49
N PHE A 848 7.34 10.85 -18.24
CA PHE A 848 6.48 10.08 -19.13
C PHE A 848 5.75 11.06 -20.04
N LEU A 849 6.07 11.05 -21.33
CA LEU A 849 5.56 11.99 -22.31
C LEU A 849 4.74 11.26 -23.37
N SER A 850 3.67 11.89 -23.82
CA SER A 850 2.92 11.43 -24.99
C SER A 850 2.55 12.63 -25.85
N TRP A 851 2.48 12.42 -27.16
CA TRP A 851 1.98 13.43 -28.10
C TRP A 851 0.89 12.85 -28.99
N LYS A 852 0.17 13.76 -29.65
CA LYS A 852 -0.82 13.44 -30.68
C LYS A 852 -0.32 14.05 -31.98
N ASP A 853 -0.37 13.27 -33.04
CA ASP A 853 0.02 13.68 -34.40
C ASP A 853 -0.95 14.72 -35.00
#